data_AF-A0A1X7K1S3-F1
#
_entry.id   AF-A0A1X7K1S3-F1
#
_cell.length_a   1.000
_cell.length_b   1.000
_cell.length_c   1.000
_cell.angle_alpha   90.00
_cell.angle_beta   90.00
_cell.angle_gamma   90.00
#
_symmetry.space_group_name_H-M   'P 1'
#
loop_
_entity.id
_entity.type
_entity.pdbx_description
1 polymer ?
#
loop_
_entity_poly.entity_id
_entity_poly.type
_entity_poly.pdbx_seq_one_letter_code
_entity_poly.pdbx_strand_id
1 'polypeptide(L)'
;MTSTHRLTRPNQTKPFIGRTMELNIFEEWLHHPEAPLRIFHLSGMGGIGKSTLMNEMISIAKQHRTIPIWLDGRSCMQTPVGFLDYIGSTLRLELWNQEPSHPLEPLFSAHNEQRFLLCIDNYEHLSLLEGWLIHVFFPKLPSVGVAIVLASRGGLSSIWKTDRIWASHLVELELAHFTTEETCDYIISRVGAIHEEWIRELTRASNGHPLALALAVEEMIKHNALSPSDKMIVSQSISAHLLRELTTSELEPLIDALLVLLHANQELLSLFLEQEVSKEQYRTLQDMSFIKNGPEGLALHDLARMHLIQDFKLREPQRLQTLRGRAVSILHQAFTKAERSKRRELAARILILCKDALQFDRMYADLTFEPLLSSAEAMDTADLPVLHRILEQWCEYSIDAWQSKLYHQFLDDLAIHSPESIVVIRDSTGQAIAMFINVLLYDQTSLLLKKYFADELAECCSTEELSCNPDQADTYYAVLGAAVKDYSMLSREELVGLLTLDRLSLLGDGARAVLVATNPDLKRLLQQLGFKLRPTRTRKCDTSYARADVLELDLRNDGFGEWITSFFPEIMKQQAVNAVVPHPLSISEVRKLFTSLYRPAELIRFLPFFSAMKEPSELQKYLLSLLQHDALGLSEQDRLILKCTYCVHPGNAVAAATDCNMSRATYYRHLQKALSNVTVLLQGLAVP
;
A
#
# COMPACT_ATOMS: atom_id res chain seq x y z
N MET A 1 -15.69 21.35 54.71
CA MET A 1 -16.83 20.90 53.89
C MET A 1 -16.79 21.71 52.60
N THR A 2 -16.04 21.17 51.63
CA THR A 2 -15.60 21.85 50.41
C THR A 2 -16.54 21.47 49.26
N SER A 3 -17.14 22.48 48.63
CA SER A 3 -18.02 22.34 47.48
C SER A 3 -17.22 21.94 46.24
N THR A 4 -17.52 20.78 45.68
CA THR A 4 -17.00 20.28 44.42
C THR A 4 -17.70 20.97 43.25
N HIS A 5 -17.07 22.01 42.70
CA HIS A 5 -17.38 22.49 41.36
C HIS A 5 -16.96 21.42 40.34
N ARG A 6 -17.92 20.62 39.86
CA ARG A 6 -17.77 19.85 38.62
C ARG A 6 -17.69 20.85 37.47
N LEU A 7 -16.49 21.08 36.96
CA LEU A 7 -16.28 21.67 35.64
C LEU A 7 -16.65 20.62 34.58
N THR A 8 -17.94 20.50 34.25
CA THR A 8 -18.37 19.91 32.99
C THR A 8 -18.15 20.94 31.90
N ARG A 9 -17.00 20.87 31.20
CA ARG A 9 -16.89 21.51 29.88
C ARG A 9 -17.68 20.64 28.89
N PRO A 10 -18.62 21.20 28.11
CA PRO A 10 -19.24 20.46 27.02
C PRO A 10 -18.18 20.18 25.95
N ASN A 11 -18.13 18.94 25.45
CA ASN A 11 -17.52 18.62 24.16
C ASN A 11 -18.25 19.47 23.10
N GLN A 12 -17.75 20.65 22.76
CA GLN A 12 -18.26 21.42 21.63
C GLN A 12 -17.76 20.73 20.36
N THR A 13 -18.56 19.82 19.80
CA THR A 13 -18.48 19.49 18.39
C THR A 13 -18.67 20.79 17.61
N LYS A 14 -17.62 21.22 16.89
CA LYS A 14 -17.64 22.39 16.00
C LYS A 14 -18.86 22.28 15.07
N PRO A 15 -19.71 23.31 14.92
CA PRO A 15 -20.89 23.22 14.08
C PRO A 15 -20.48 22.95 12.63
N PHE A 16 -21.18 22.01 11.98
CA PHE A 16 -21.07 21.79 10.54
C PHE A 16 -21.78 22.93 9.80
N ILE A 17 -21.14 23.50 8.78
CA ILE A 17 -21.62 24.69 8.07
C ILE A 17 -21.74 24.39 6.58
N GLY A 18 -22.85 24.84 5.99
CA GLY A 18 -23.12 24.72 4.56
C GLY A 18 -23.56 23.32 4.12
N ARG A 19 -23.43 23.05 2.81
CA ARG A 19 -23.79 21.77 2.18
C ARG A 19 -25.26 21.36 2.36
N THR A 20 -26.14 22.34 2.53
CA THR A 20 -27.57 22.09 2.80
C THR A 20 -28.23 21.35 1.64
N MET A 21 -27.84 21.61 0.40
CA MET A 21 -28.38 20.91 -0.77
C MET A 21 -28.04 19.41 -0.71
N GLU A 22 -26.76 19.09 -0.51
CA GLU A 22 -26.25 17.72 -0.47
C GLU A 22 -26.82 16.93 0.72
N LEU A 23 -26.93 17.59 1.89
CA LEU A 23 -27.55 16.99 3.08
C LEU A 23 -29.04 16.74 2.90
N ASN A 24 -29.80 17.67 2.32
CA ASN A 24 -31.23 17.49 2.07
C ASN A 24 -31.49 16.27 1.18
N ILE A 25 -30.69 16.09 0.11
CA ILE A 25 -30.81 14.94 -0.79
C ILE A 25 -30.56 13.61 -0.05
N PHE A 26 -29.59 13.59 0.88
CA PHE A 26 -29.32 12.42 1.70
C PHE A 26 -30.43 12.17 2.75
N GLU A 27 -30.95 13.22 3.38
CA GLU A 27 -32.06 13.13 4.33
C GLU A 27 -33.35 12.65 3.66
N GLU A 28 -33.62 13.03 2.42
CA GLU A 28 -34.74 12.50 1.63
C GLU A 28 -34.69 10.96 1.54
N TRP A 29 -33.48 10.39 1.37
CA TRP A 29 -33.30 8.94 1.40
C TRP A 29 -33.54 8.34 2.78
N LEU A 30 -33.03 8.98 3.84
CA LEU A 30 -33.26 8.55 5.22
C LEU A 30 -34.74 8.60 5.61
N HIS A 31 -35.53 9.53 5.07
CA HIS A 31 -36.96 9.63 5.33
C HIS A 31 -37.80 8.73 4.43
N HIS A 32 -37.24 8.18 3.35
CA HIS A 32 -37.96 7.29 2.44
C HIS A 32 -38.37 5.98 3.16
N PRO A 33 -39.66 5.58 3.16
CA PRO A 33 -40.12 4.37 3.86
C PRO A 33 -39.43 3.09 3.39
N GLU A 34 -39.21 2.96 2.08
CA GLU A 34 -38.56 1.78 1.49
C GLU A 34 -37.02 1.86 1.50
N ALA A 35 -36.44 3.06 1.68
CA ALA A 35 -35.00 3.31 1.56
C ALA A 35 -34.33 2.55 0.39
N PRO A 36 -34.72 2.81 -0.87
CA PRO A 36 -34.21 2.05 -2.02
C PRO A 36 -32.69 2.16 -2.13
N LEU A 37 -32.03 1.17 -2.71
CA LEU A 37 -30.59 1.21 -2.95
C LEU A 37 -30.19 2.51 -3.69
N ARG A 38 -29.31 3.31 -3.07
CA ARG A 38 -28.82 4.57 -3.62
C ARG A 38 -27.30 4.66 -3.51
N ILE A 39 -26.70 5.28 -4.52
CA ILE A 39 -25.25 5.51 -4.58
C ILE A 39 -25.03 7.01 -4.75
N PHE A 40 -24.55 7.68 -3.70
CA PHE A 40 -24.18 9.08 -3.72
C PHE A 40 -22.71 9.20 -4.08
N HIS A 41 -22.40 9.94 -5.14
CA HIS A 41 -21.03 10.21 -5.53
C HIS A 41 -20.65 11.64 -5.19
N LEU A 42 -19.74 11.80 -4.22
CA LEU A 42 -19.19 13.09 -3.82
C LEU A 42 -17.91 13.35 -4.63
N SER A 43 -17.94 14.34 -5.52
CA SER A 43 -16.77 14.74 -6.31
C SER A 43 -16.28 16.14 -5.94
N GLY A 44 -15.01 16.43 -6.23
CA GLY A 44 -14.44 17.77 -6.05
C GLY A 44 -12.98 17.76 -5.59
N MET A 45 -12.32 18.92 -5.63
CA MET A 45 -10.88 19.02 -5.36
C MET A 45 -10.48 18.63 -3.92
N GLY A 46 -9.18 18.45 -3.70
CA GLY A 46 -8.64 18.16 -2.36
C GLY A 46 -8.88 19.34 -1.41
N GLY A 47 -9.40 19.08 -0.20
CA GLY A 47 -9.69 20.15 0.78
C GLY A 47 -11.06 20.81 0.63
N ILE A 48 -11.89 20.39 -0.32
CA ILE A 48 -13.25 20.93 -0.55
C ILE A 48 -14.30 20.48 0.50
N GLY A 49 -13.95 19.53 1.38
CA GLY A 49 -14.82 19.06 2.46
C GLY A 49 -15.58 17.76 2.23
N LYS A 50 -15.23 16.94 1.23
CA LYS A 50 -15.86 15.61 0.99
C LYS A 50 -15.91 14.72 2.23
N SER A 51 -14.75 14.43 2.82
CA SER A 51 -14.65 13.60 4.04
C SER A 51 -15.40 14.21 5.23
N THR A 52 -15.45 15.55 5.31
CA THR A 52 -16.20 16.26 6.35
C THR A 52 -17.71 16.08 6.15
N LEU A 53 -18.20 16.20 4.92
CA LEU A 53 -19.60 15.95 4.57
C LEU A 53 -19.99 14.48 4.82
N MET A 54 -19.14 13.51 4.45
CA MET A 54 -19.40 12.10 4.74
C MET A 54 -19.49 11.82 6.25
N ASN A 55 -18.64 12.45 7.06
CA ASN A 55 -18.71 12.34 8.52
C ASN A 55 -20.02 12.93 9.06
N GLU A 56 -20.49 14.04 8.49
CA GLU A 56 -21.78 14.61 8.87
C GLU A 56 -22.94 13.69 8.45
N MET A 57 -22.90 13.13 7.24
CA MET A 57 -23.86 12.10 6.80
C MET A 57 -23.88 10.89 7.74
N ILE A 58 -22.72 10.44 8.24
CA ILE A 58 -22.63 9.38 9.25
C ILE A 58 -23.26 9.80 10.57
N SER A 59 -23.02 11.03 11.03
CA SER A 59 -23.62 11.58 12.25
C SER A 59 -25.15 11.56 12.15
N ILE A 60 -25.70 12.06 11.04
CA ILE A 60 -27.14 12.07 10.76
C ILE A 60 -27.68 10.64 10.62
N ALA A 61 -26.99 9.76 9.89
CA ALA A 61 -27.38 8.35 9.73
C ALA A 61 -27.51 7.62 11.08
N LYS A 62 -26.57 7.84 12.01
CA LYS A 62 -26.63 7.29 13.38
C LYS A 62 -27.88 7.75 14.13
N GLN A 63 -28.28 9.02 13.99
CA GLN A 63 -29.51 9.55 14.60
C GLN A 63 -30.77 8.87 14.04
N HIS A 64 -30.72 8.44 12.79
CA HIS A 64 -31.79 7.70 12.09
C HIS A 64 -31.66 6.17 12.18
N ARG A 65 -30.89 5.64 13.15
CA ARG A 65 -30.66 4.19 13.35
C ARG A 65 -30.13 3.46 12.11
N THR A 66 -29.44 4.17 11.23
CA THR A 66 -28.71 3.59 10.09
C THR A 66 -27.30 3.26 10.54
N ILE A 67 -26.83 2.05 10.24
CA ILE A 67 -25.52 1.54 10.64
C ILE A 67 -24.47 2.03 9.63
N PRO A 68 -23.53 2.91 10.03
CA PRO A 68 -22.53 3.42 9.11
C PRO A 68 -21.32 2.48 9.05
N ILE A 69 -20.74 2.38 7.86
CA ILE A 69 -19.51 1.64 7.60
C ILE A 69 -18.58 2.60 6.86
N TRP A 70 -17.43 2.92 7.45
CA TRP A 70 -16.42 3.76 6.81
C TRP A 70 -15.27 2.90 6.27
N LEU A 71 -14.93 3.10 5.00
CA LEU A 71 -13.78 2.49 4.34
C LEU A 71 -12.92 3.61 3.72
N ASP A 72 -11.60 3.56 3.97
CA ASP A 72 -10.64 4.37 3.22
C ASP A 72 -10.06 3.53 2.08
N GLY A 73 -10.28 3.96 0.83
CA GLY A 73 -9.76 3.29 -0.36
C GLY A 73 -8.23 3.13 -0.39
N ARG A 74 -7.49 3.97 0.35
CA ARG A 74 -6.01 3.90 0.44
C ARG A 74 -5.52 2.75 1.31
N SER A 75 -6.27 2.45 2.35
CA SER A 75 -5.95 1.37 3.30
C SER A 75 -6.54 0.04 2.85
N CYS A 76 -7.43 0.05 1.86
CA CYS A 76 -8.03 -1.15 1.34
C CYS A 76 -7.11 -1.86 0.34
N MET A 77 -7.01 -3.18 0.48
CA MET A 77 -6.38 -4.01 -0.53
C MET A 77 -7.19 -3.97 -1.83
N GLN A 78 -6.51 -3.71 -2.95
CA GLN A 78 -7.11 -3.73 -4.28
C GLN A 78 -7.33 -5.15 -4.82
N THR A 79 -7.88 -6.05 -4.00
CA THR A 79 -8.31 -7.42 -4.36
C THR A 79 -9.70 -7.68 -3.77
N PRO A 80 -10.59 -8.46 -4.42
CA PRO A 80 -11.90 -8.79 -3.88
C PRO A 80 -11.87 -9.34 -2.46
N VAL A 81 -10.96 -10.28 -2.18
CA VAL A 81 -10.82 -10.90 -0.85
C VAL A 81 -10.44 -9.86 0.20
N GLY A 82 -9.42 -9.06 -0.09
CA GLY A 82 -8.99 -8.03 0.86
C GLY A 82 -10.02 -6.90 1.06
N PHE A 83 -10.81 -6.58 0.05
CA PHE A 83 -11.96 -5.68 0.21
C PHE A 83 -13.00 -6.29 1.14
N LEU A 84 -13.41 -7.55 0.91
CA LEU A 84 -14.38 -8.27 1.75
C LEU A 84 -13.91 -8.41 3.20
N ASP A 85 -12.62 -8.70 3.42
CA ASP A 85 -12.01 -8.77 4.75
C ASP A 85 -12.02 -7.41 5.44
N TYR A 86 -11.73 -6.33 4.71
CA TYR A 86 -11.74 -4.98 5.26
C TYR A 86 -13.14 -4.55 5.69
N ILE A 87 -14.14 -4.70 4.82
CA ILE A 87 -15.53 -4.38 5.16
C ILE A 87 -16.06 -5.29 6.27
N GLY A 88 -15.73 -6.58 6.27
CA GLY A 88 -16.13 -7.52 7.33
C GLY A 88 -15.52 -7.16 8.68
N SER A 89 -14.28 -6.70 8.70
CA SER A 89 -13.61 -6.23 9.92
C SER A 89 -14.27 -4.96 10.46
N THR A 90 -14.58 -3.99 9.60
CA THR A 90 -15.27 -2.75 10.00
C THR A 90 -16.69 -3.05 10.49
N LEU A 91 -17.42 -3.93 9.80
CA LEU A 91 -18.78 -4.32 10.18
C LEU A 91 -18.83 -4.96 11.57
N ARG A 92 -17.86 -5.83 11.90
CA ARG A 92 -17.75 -6.45 13.24
C ARG A 92 -17.53 -5.43 14.35
N LEU A 93 -16.82 -4.34 14.09
CA LEU A 93 -16.59 -3.28 15.06
C LEU A 93 -17.86 -2.48 15.36
N GLU A 94 -18.73 -2.30 14.36
CA GLU A 94 -19.99 -1.55 14.50
C GLU A 94 -21.14 -2.40 15.07
N LEU A 95 -21.14 -3.73 14.83
CA LEU A 95 -22.24 -4.64 15.19
C LEU A 95 -22.00 -5.44 16.50
N TRP A 96 -21.44 -4.84 17.55
CA TRP A 96 -21.08 -5.47 18.84
C TRP A 96 -21.88 -6.75 19.19
N ASN A 97 -21.20 -7.91 19.25
CA ASN A 97 -21.69 -9.23 19.71
C ASN A 97 -22.60 -10.08 18.80
N GLN A 98 -22.50 -9.97 17.47
CA GLN A 98 -23.00 -11.04 16.59
C GLN A 98 -21.82 -11.68 15.84
N GLU A 99 -21.65 -13.00 15.97
CA GLU A 99 -20.81 -13.81 15.07
C GLU A 99 -21.72 -14.40 13.98
N PRO A 100 -22.02 -13.65 12.90
CA PRO A 100 -22.70 -14.22 11.77
C PRO A 100 -21.80 -15.29 11.13
N SER A 101 -22.42 -16.32 10.57
CA SER A 101 -21.73 -17.40 9.84
C SER A 101 -21.00 -16.90 8.60
N HIS A 102 -21.37 -15.72 8.07
CA HIS A 102 -20.65 -15.00 7.02
C HIS A 102 -20.40 -13.54 7.46
N PRO A 103 -19.17 -12.99 7.34
CA PRO A 103 -18.81 -11.66 7.86
C PRO A 103 -19.65 -10.48 7.35
N LEU A 104 -20.31 -10.65 6.20
CA LEU A 104 -21.15 -9.63 5.56
C LEU A 104 -22.64 -9.96 5.52
N GLU A 105 -23.05 -11.04 6.16
CA GLU A 105 -24.47 -11.42 6.21
C GLU A 105 -25.38 -10.28 6.68
N PRO A 106 -25.03 -9.49 7.72
CA PRO A 106 -25.89 -8.39 8.15
C PRO A 106 -26.10 -7.31 7.08
N LEU A 107 -25.09 -7.04 6.26
CA LEU A 107 -25.16 -6.09 5.14
C LEU A 107 -26.01 -6.67 3.99
N PHE A 108 -25.85 -7.97 3.69
CA PHE A 108 -26.63 -8.65 2.66
C PHE A 108 -28.08 -8.95 3.08
N SER A 109 -28.39 -8.87 4.37
CA SER A 109 -29.75 -8.99 4.92
C SER A 109 -30.36 -7.63 5.31
N ALA A 110 -29.78 -6.53 4.84
CA ALA A 110 -30.30 -5.19 5.07
C ALA A 110 -31.75 -5.05 4.60
N HIS A 111 -32.52 -4.24 5.32
CA HIS A 111 -33.94 -4.00 5.04
C HIS A 111 -34.34 -2.62 5.55
N ASN A 112 -35.59 -2.22 5.33
CA ASN A 112 -36.07 -0.87 5.65
C ASN A 112 -36.01 -0.50 7.15
N GLU A 113 -36.06 -1.48 8.07
CA GLU A 113 -35.94 -1.26 9.52
C GLU A 113 -34.49 -1.32 10.03
N GLN A 114 -33.60 -2.01 9.32
CA GLN A 114 -32.17 -2.09 9.62
C GLN A 114 -31.36 -1.67 8.39
N ARG A 115 -31.06 -0.37 8.34
CA ARG A 115 -30.44 0.29 7.20
C ARG A 115 -28.93 0.40 7.38
N PHE A 116 -28.20 0.43 6.27
CA PHE A 116 -26.75 0.60 6.24
C PHE A 116 -26.34 1.79 5.35
N LEU A 117 -25.30 2.50 5.80
CA LEU A 117 -24.63 3.54 5.04
C LEU A 117 -23.17 3.14 4.82
N LEU A 118 -22.82 2.74 3.60
CA LEU A 118 -21.45 2.39 3.22
C LEU A 118 -20.72 3.60 2.66
N CYS A 119 -19.88 4.23 3.48
CA CYS A 119 -19.04 5.37 3.12
C CYS A 119 -17.66 4.89 2.67
N ILE A 120 -17.33 5.07 1.39
CA ILE A 120 -16.02 4.79 0.82
C ILE A 120 -15.35 6.12 0.46
N ASP A 121 -14.41 6.56 1.31
CA ASP A 121 -13.58 7.74 1.02
C ASP A 121 -12.38 7.33 0.15
N ASN A 122 -11.81 8.30 -0.56
CA ASN A 122 -10.70 8.07 -1.48
C ASN A 122 -10.94 6.92 -2.47
N TYR A 123 -12.16 6.87 -3.01
CA TYR A 123 -12.66 5.81 -3.89
C TYR A 123 -11.78 5.59 -5.14
N GLU A 124 -11.07 6.63 -5.61
CA GLU A 124 -10.12 6.52 -6.72
C GLU A 124 -9.02 5.46 -6.51
N HIS A 125 -8.74 5.07 -5.25
CA HIS A 125 -7.78 4.02 -4.93
C HIS A 125 -8.34 2.60 -5.03
N LEU A 126 -9.63 2.44 -5.28
CA LEU A 126 -10.31 1.15 -5.48
C LEU A 126 -10.62 0.83 -6.94
N SER A 127 -10.06 1.58 -7.88
CA SER A 127 -10.34 1.44 -9.31
C SER A 127 -10.07 0.03 -9.87
N LEU A 128 -9.03 -0.68 -9.40
CA LEU A 128 -8.81 -2.10 -9.75
C LEU A 128 -9.98 -3.02 -9.36
N LEU A 129 -10.81 -2.61 -8.40
CA LEU A 129 -11.97 -3.37 -7.93
C LEU A 129 -13.28 -2.85 -8.46
N GLU A 130 -13.31 -1.73 -9.19
CA GLU A 130 -14.54 -1.08 -9.61
C GLU A 130 -15.45 -2.02 -10.43
N GLY A 131 -14.90 -2.73 -11.41
CA GLY A 131 -15.65 -3.73 -12.18
C GLY A 131 -16.20 -4.87 -11.30
N TRP A 132 -15.40 -5.36 -10.35
CA TRP A 132 -15.87 -6.38 -9.40
C TRP A 132 -16.94 -5.82 -8.45
N LEU A 133 -16.79 -4.58 -7.99
CA LEU A 133 -17.76 -3.92 -7.13
C LEU A 133 -19.12 -3.84 -7.84
N ILE A 134 -19.11 -3.39 -9.08
CA ILE A 134 -20.31 -3.16 -9.89
C ILE A 134 -20.97 -4.46 -10.36
N HIS A 135 -20.18 -5.44 -10.80
CA HIS A 135 -20.72 -6.66 -11.41
C HIS A 135 -20.87 -7.84 -10.44
N VAL A 136 -20.26 -7.78 -9.25
CA VAL A 136 -20.28 -8.90 -8.30
C VAL A 136 -20.68 -8.49 -6.88
N PHE A 137 -20.16 -7.38 -6.35
CA PHE A 137 -20.42 -7.00 -4.96
C PHE A 137 -21.77 -6.27 -4.79
N PHE A 138 -21.98 -5.15 -5.47
CA PHE A 138 -23.21 -4.38 -5.39
C PHE A 138 -24.46 -5.17 -5.81
N PRO A 139 -24.43 -6.08 -6.82
CA PRO A 139 -25.57 -6.95 -7.12
C PRO A 139 -25.97 -7.89 -5.98
N LYS A 140 -25.10 -8.14 -4.99
CA LYS A 140 -25.43 -8.93 -3.79
C LYS A 140 -26.07 -8.08 -2.70
N LEU A 141 -26.06 -6.75 -2.82
CA LEU A 141 -26.72 -5.87 -1.87
C LEU A 141 -28.23 -5.90 -2.09
N PRO A 142 -29.03 -5.84 -1.02
CA PRO A 142 -30.48 -5.70 -1.14
C PRO A 142 -30.87 -4.44 -1.92
N SER A 143 -32.03 -4.49 -2.60
CA SER A 143 -32.59 -3.34 -3.31
C SER A 143 -33.14 -2.25 -2.37
N VAL A 144 -33.13 -2.49 -1.06
CA VAL A 144 -33.67 -1.63 0.00
C VAL A 144 -32.77 -1.65 1.23
N GLY A 145 -32.78 -0.57 2.01
CA GLY A 145 -32.06 -0.47 3.27
C GLY A 145 -30.55 -0.22 3.13
N VAL A 146 -30.03 0.07 1.94
CA VAL A 146 -28.59 0.33 1.74
C VAL A 146 -28.37 1.64 0.96
N ALA A 147 -27.55 2.53 1.51
CA ALA A 147 -26.97 3.65 0.79
C ALA A 147 -25.45 3.49 0.71
N ILE A 148 -24.86 3.90 -0.41
CA ILE A 148 -23.42 3.90 -0.63
C ILE A 148 -23.00 5.33 -0.92
N VAL A 149 -21.96 5.83 -0.26
CA VAL A 149 -21.37 7.14 -0.51
C VAL A 149 -19.96 6.92 -1.00
N LEU A 150 -19.67 7.32 -2.24
CA LEU A 150 -18.35 7.23 -2.86
C LEU A 150 -17.77 8.64 -2.91
N ALA A 151 -16.66 8.90 -2.22
CA ALA A 151 -15.96 10.17 -2.35
C ALA A 151 -14.69 10.01 -3.16
N SER A 152 -14.56 10.80 -4.23
CA SER A 152 -13.35 10.87 -5.04
C SER A 152 -13.02 12.30 -5.43
N ARG A 153 -11.76 12.54 -5.85
CA ARG A 153 -11.39 13.87 -6.33
C ARG A 153 -11.91 14.17 -7.74
N GLY A 154 -11.90 13.15 -8.60
CA GLY A 154 -12.45 13.19 -9.95
C GLY A 154 -13.86 12.60 -10.04
N GLY A 155 -14.38 12.55 -11.27
CA GLY A 155 -15.60 11.81 -11.61
C GLY A 155 -15.45 10.30 -11.43
N LEU A 156 -16.57 9.58 -11.32
CA LEU A 156 -16.57 8.12 -11.48
C LEU A 156 -16.21 7.74 -12.92
N SER A 157 -15.68 6.53 -13.11
CA SER A 157 -15.35 6.05 -14.45
C SER A 157 -16.60 5.85 -15.32
N SER A 158 -16.40 5.69 -16.62
CA SER A 158 -17.50 5.57 -17.58
C SER A 158 -18.39 4.34 -17.37
N ILE A 159 -17.90 3.32 -16.65
CA ILE A 159 -18.65 2.09 -16.36
C ILE A 159 -19.95 2.40 -15.59
N TRP A 160 -19.90 3.40 -14.70
CA TRP A 160 -21.04 3.87 -13.92
C TRP A 160 -22.13 4.55 -14.75
N LYS A 161 -21.72 5.17 -15.87
CA LYS A 161 -22.62 5.90 -16.77
C LYS A 161 -23.17 5.03 -17.88
N THR A 162 -22.43 3.98 -18.26
CA THR A 162 -22.80 3.05 -19.33
C THR A 162 -23.65 1.89 -18.82
N ASP A 163 -23.46 1.45 -17.57
CA ASP A 163 -24.33 0.48 -16.93
C ASP A 163 -25.69 1.11 -16.58
N ARG A 164 -26.72 0.74 -17.34
CA ARG A 164 -28.07 1.29 -17.19
C ARG A 164 -28.70 1.01 -15.83
N ILE A 165 -28.31 -0.08 -15.16
CA ILE A 165 -28.85 -0.44 -13.86
C ILE A 165 -28.26 0.53 -12.83
N TRP A 166 -26.93 0.60 -12.75
CA TRP A 166 -26.24 1.38 -11.74
C TRP A 166 -26.37 2.89 -11.95
N ALA A 167 -26.45 3.36 -13.21
CA ALA A 167 -26.74 4.76 -13.51
C ALA A 167 -28.08 5.23 -12.91
N SER A 168 -29.08 4.34 -12.77
CA SER A 168 -30.37 4.70 -12.16
C SER A 168 -30.34 4.83 -10.63
N HIS A 169 -29.34 4.22 -9.98
CA HIS A 169 -29.10 4.31 -8.54
C HIS A 169 -28.18 5.46 -8.16
N LEU A 170 -27.41 5.99 -9.12
CA LEU A 170 -26.38 7.01 -8.93
C LEU A 170 -26.98 8.41 -8.76
N VAL A 171 -26.46 9.14 -7.77
CA VAL A 171 -26.73 10.56 -7.50
C VAL A 171 -25.39 11.28 -7.46
N GLU A 172 -25.06 12.04 -8.49
CA GLU A 172 -23.82 12.82 -8.56
C GLU A 172 -23.95 14.13 -7.75
N LEU A 173 -23.03 14.36 -6.83
CA LEU A 173 -22.95 15.54 -5.97
C LEU A 173 -21.55 16.16 -6.10
N GLU A 174 -21.42 17.11 -7.03
CA GLU A 174 -20.18 17.87 -7.22
C GLU A 174 -20.08 18.99 -6.18
N LEU A 175 -19.09 18.91 -5.30
CA LEU A 175 -18.91 19.87 -4.22
C LEU A 175 -18.27 21.16 -4.74
N ALA A 176 -19.05 22.23 -4.74
CA ALA A 176 -18.58 23.58 -5.03
C ALA A 176 -17.75 24.18 -3.87
N HIS A 177 -17.08 25.30 -4.13
CA HIS A 177 -16.53 26.16 -3.09
C HIS A 177 -17.67 26.70 -2.21
N PHE A 178 -17.36 27.07 -0.97
CA PHE A 178 -18.34 27.75 -0.11
C PHE A 178 -18.77 29.07 -0.74
N THR A 179 -20.06 29.31 -0.66
CA THR A 179 -20.66 30.60 -0.98
C THR A 179 -20.17 31.67 -0.01
N THR A 180 -20.41 32.94 -0.36
CA THR A 180 -20.09 34.05 0.54
C THR A 180 -20.86 33.95 1.86
N GLU A 181 -22.09 33.45 1.84
CA GLU A 181 -22.92 33.24 3.04
C GLU A 181 -22.32 32.14 3.92
N GLU A 182 -22.06 30.95 3.37
CA GLU A 182 -21.43 29.83 4.11
C GLU A 182 -20.05 30.20 4.66
N THR A 183 -19.28 31.01 3.92
CA THR A 183 -17.99 31.53 4.36
C THR A 183 -18.16 32.44 5.58
N CYS A 184 -19.10 33.38 5.53
CA CYS A 184 -19.42 34.26 6.66
C CYS A 184 -19.87 33.44 7.88
N ASP A 185 -20.79 32.50 7.68
CA ASP A 185 -21.33 31.64 8.74
C ASP A 185 -20.23 30.82 9.40
N TYR A 186 -19.31 30.26 8.61
CA TYR A 186 -18.17 29.52 9.12
C TYR A 186 -17.28 30.42 9.99
N ILE A 187 -16.94 31.62 9.51
CA ILE A 187 -16.10 32.57 10.27
C ILE A 187 -16.79 32.96 11.59
N ILE A 188 -18.07 33.35 11.53
CA ILE A 188 -18.85 33.77 12.71
C ILE A 188 -18.97 32.61 13.71
N SER A 189 -19.16 31.37 13.23
CA SER A 189 -19.25 30.19 14.10
C SER A 189 -17.97 29.91 14.88
N ARG A 190 -16.80 30.31 14.36
CA ARG A 190 -15.48 30.03 14.94
C ARG A 190 -14.93 31.16 15.78
N VAL A 191 -15.08 32.41 15.33
CA VAL A 191 -14.48 33.58 15.98
C VAL A 191 -15.52 34.37 16.79
N GLY A 192 -16.81 34.14 16.56
CA GLY A 192 -17.89 34.96 17.11
C GLY A 192 -18.11 36.25 16.30
N ALA A 193 -18.70 37.25 16.93
CA ALA A 193 -18.95 38.55 16.28
C ALA A 193 -17.62 39.29 16.04
N ILE A 194 -17.26 39.48 14.77
CA ILE A 194 -16.05 40.22 14.34
C ILE A 194 -16.41 41.38 13.39
N HIS A 195 -15.50 42.34 13.24
CA HIS A 195 -15.71 43.45 12.29
C HIS A 195 -15.81 42.93 10.85
N GLU A 196 -16.74 43.51 10.07
CA GLU A 196 -16.96 43.14 8.66
C GLU A 196 -15.71 43.19 7.78
N GLU A 197 -14.74 44.03 8.13
CA GLU A 197 -13.49 44.14 7.38
C GLU A 197 -12.67 42.86 7.44
N TRP A 198 -12.62 42.20 8.60
CA TRP A 198 -11.96 40.89 8.77
C TRP A 198 -12.69 39.77 8.02
N ILE A 199 -14.03 39.80 8.01
CA ILE A 199 -14.83 38.84 7.22
C ILE A 199 -14.49 38.99 5.74
N ARG A 200 -14.43 40.23 5.23
CA ARG A 200 -14.04 40.51 3.84
C ARG A 200 -12.62 40.06 3.54
N GLU A 201 -11.68 40.27 4.46
CA GLU A 201 -10.29 39.82 4.30
C GLU A 201 -10.17 38.30 4.25
N LEU A 202 -10.77 37.57 5.20
CA LEU A 202 -10.77 36.10 5.24
C LEU A 202 -11.48 35.47 4.03
N THR A 203 -12.58 36.09 3.58
CA THR A 203 -13.32 35.65 2.40
C THR A 203 -12.46 35.78 1.13
N ARG A 204 -11.78 36.92 0.96
CA ARG A 204 -10.86 37.13 -0.18
C ARG A 204 -9.65 36.21 -0.10
N ALA A 205 -9.10 36.03 1.10
CA ALA A 205 -7.94 35.18 1.31
C ALA A 205 -8.26 33.71 1.02
N SER A 206 -9.42 33.19 1.41
CA SER A 206 -9.75 31.76 1.18
C SER A 206 -10.36 31.48 -0.19
N ASN A 207 -10.90 32.49 -0.87
CA ASN A 207 -11.68 32.37 -2.11
C ASN A 207 -12.78 31.29 -2.02
N GLY A 208 -13.38 31.11 -0.83
CA GLY A 208 -14.40 30.09 -0.57
C GLY A 208 -13.89 28.65 -0.48
N HIS A 209 -12.57 28.41 -0.54
CA HIS A 209 -12.02 27.06 -0.40
C HIS A 209 -12.04 26.63 1.09
N PRO A 210 -12.80 25.59 1.49
CA PRO A 210 -13.09 25.30 2.90
C PRO A 210 -11.86 25.07 3.77
N LEU A 211 -10.87 24.30 3.30
CA LEU A 211 -9.64 24.07 4.06
C LEU A 211 -8.78 25.35 4.16
N ALA A 212 -8.77 26.20 3.12
CA ALA A 212 -8.02 27.46 3.16
C ALA A 212 -8.67 28.46 4.12
N LEU A 213 -10.01 28.49 4.14
CA LEU A 213 -10.79 29.27 5.10
C LEU A 213 -10.56 28.81 6.53
N ALA A 214 -10.57 27.50 6.78
CA ALA A 214 -10.31 26.94 8.11
C ALA A 214 -8.93 27.36 8.65
N LEU A 215 -7.90 27.28 7.82
CA LEU A 215 -6.54 27.68 8.17
C LEU A 215 -6.42 29.19 8.42
N ALA A 216 -7.01 30.02 7.55
CA ALA A 216 -6.97 31.47 7.69
C ALA A 216 -7.68 31.95 8.96
N VAL A 217 -8.79 31.29 9.33
CA VAL A 217 -9.51 31.55 10.58
C VAL A 217 -8.69 31.12 11.80
N GLU A 218 -8.05 29.95 11.77
CA GLU A 218 -7.17 29.48 12.86
C GLU A 218 -5.99 30.42 13.08
N GLU A 219 -5.37 30.91 12.00
CA GLU A 219 -4.27 31.86 12.05
C GLU A 219 -4.70 33.20 12.67
N MET A 220 -5.85 33.72 12.25
CA MET A 220 -6.43 34.93 12.83
C MET A 220 -6.69 34.77 14.33
N ILE A 221 -7.24 33.64 14.77
CA ILE A 221 -7.48 33.37 16.20
C ILE A 221 -6.16 33.38 16.98
N LYS A 222 -5.08 32.88 16.38
CA LYS A 222 -3.78 32.74 17.03
C LYS A 222 -3.03 34.07 17.16
N HIS A 223 -3.07 34.92 16.11
CA HIS A 223 -2.27 36.15 16.04
C HIS A 223 -3.07 37.46 16.14
N ASN A 224 -4.40 37.37 16.21
CA ASN A 224 -5.32 38.51 16.26
C ASN A 224 -5.17 39.50 15.06
N ALA A 225 -4.53 39.06 13.98
CA ALA A 225 -4.35 39.74 12.70
C ALA A 225 -3.87 38.75 11.62
N LEU A 226 -4.10 39.07 10.34
CA LEU A 226 -3.52 38.36 9.18
C LEU A 226 -2.36 39.19 8.63
N SER A 227 -1.16 38.62 8.51
CA SER A 227 -0.04 39.37 7.93
C SER A 227 -0.24 39.60 6.42
N PRO A 228 0.32 40.68 5.83
CA PRO A 228 0.23 40.94 4.38
C PRO A 228 0.83 39.83 3.51
N SER A 229 1.85 39.11 4.00
CA SER A 229 2.42 37.92 3.36
C SER A 229 1.41 36.77 3.31
N ASP A 230 0.65 36.56 4.39
CA ASP A 230 -0.32 35.46 4.50
C ASP A 230 -1.55 35.67 3.62
N LYS A 231 -1.94 36.95 3.41
CA LYS A 231 -3.05 37.32 2.52
C LYS A 231 -2.84 36.88 1.07
N MET A 232 -1.61 36.93 0.58
CA MET A 232 -1.28 36.49 -0.79
C MET A 232 -1.07 34.97 -0.87
N ILE A 233 -0.63 34.36 0.23
CA ILE A 233 -0.44 32.92 0.37
C ILE A 233 -1.78 32.18 0.38
N VAL A 234 -2.70 32.50 1.30
CA VAL A 234 -4.00 31.81 1.43
C VAL A 234 -4.84 31.97 0.15
N SER A 235 -4.74 33.13 -0.52
CA SER A 235 -5.43 33.47 -1.79
C SER A 235 -4.98 32.63 -2.98
N GLN A 236 -3.80 32.01 -2.91
CA GLN A 236 -3.21 31.25 -4.02
C GLN A 236 -2.96 29.76 -3.70
N SER A 237 -2.92 29.32 -2.44
CA SER A 237 -2.93 27.91 -1.97
C SER A 237 -2.51 27.82 -0.49
N ILE A 238 -2.67 26.65 0.14
CA ILE A 238 -2.15 26.40 1.50
C ILE A 238 -0.61 26.35 1.44
N SER A 239 0.15 27.21 2.12
CA SER A 239 1.63 27.06 2.14
C SER A 239 2.13 26.22 3.31
N ALA A 240 3.31 25.61 3.14
CA ALA A 240 4.01 24.92 4.22
C ALA A 240 4.37 25.87 5.38
N HIS A 241 4.59 27.15 5.09
CA HIS A 241 4.91 28.16 6.10
C HIS A 241 3.73 28.38 7.06
N LEU A 242 2.53 28.63 6.52
CA LEU A 242 1.30 28.79 7.30
C LEU A 242 1.00 27.54 8.14
N LEU A 243 1.15 26.35 7.55
CA LEU A 243 0.93 25.09 8.27
C LEU A 243 1.87 24.92 9.45
N ARG A 244 3.13 25.37 9.35
CA ARG A 244 4.07 25.32 10.47
C ARG A 244 3.83 26.38 11.52
N GLU A 245 3.43 27.58 11.14
CA GLU A 245 3.10 28.63 12.11
C GLU A 245 1.90 28.25 12.97
N LEU A 246 0.94 27.53 12.41
CA LEU A 246 -0.18 26.96 13.16
C LEU A 246 0.25 25.90 14.17
N THR A 247 1.44 25.32 14.02
CA THR A 247 1.95 24.25 14.89
C THR A 247 2.86 24.80 15.97
N THR A 248 2.70 24.30 17.19
CA THR A 248 3.66 24.62 18.26
C THR A 248 4.93 23.79 18.07
N SER A 249 6.06 24.26 18.60
CA SER A 249 7.33 23.53 18.55
C SER A 249 7.25 22.12 19.17
N GLU A 250 6.28 21.89 20.05
CA GLU A 250 6.02 20.58 20.67
C GLU A 250 5.26 19.61 19.74
N LEU A 251 4.49 20.12 18.77
CA LEU A 251 3.68 19.31 17.86
C LEU A 251 4.36 19.05 16.51
N GLU A 252 5.38 19.83 16.17
CA GLU A 252 6.15 19.68 14.94
C GLU A 252 6.69 18.25 14.73
N PRO A 253 7.25 17.54 15.75
CA PRO A 253 7.70 16.16 15.57
C PRO A 253 6.57 15.19 15.21
N LEU A 254 5.36 15.41 15.71
CA LEU A 254 4.20 14.57 15.42
C LEU A 254 3.73 14.75 13.98
N ILE A 255 3.81 15.97 13.45
CA ILE A 255 3.47 16.25 12.06
C ILE A 255 4.51 15.67 11.12
N ASP A 256 5.79 15.78 11.46
CA ASP A 256 6.88 15.13 10.74
C ASP A 256 6.68 13.60 10.68
N ALA A 257 6.21 13.00 11.77
CA ALA A 257 5.85 11.58 11.80
C ALA A 257 4.70 11.26 10.83
N LEU A 258 3.63 12.06 10.83
CA LEU A 258 2.47 11.87 9.94
C LEU A 258 2.80 12.11 8.45
N LEU A 259 3.78 12.96 8.13
CA LEU A 259 4.25 13.15 6.74
C LEU A 259 4.78 11.84 6.14
N VAL A 260 5.45 11.05 6.97
CA VAL A 260 6.11 9.80 6.57
C VAL A 260 5.18 8.61 6.74
N LEU A 261 4.57 8.42 7.91
CA LEU A 261 3.74 7.23 8.22
C LEU A 261 2.41 7.18 7.46
N LEU A 262 1.96 8.30 6.87
CA LEU A 262 0.64 8.50 6.25
C LEU A 262 -0.53 8.47 7.24
N HIS A 263 -0.55 7.49 8.14
CA HIS A 263 -1.53 7.35 9.23
C HIS A 263 -0.81 6.89 10.52
N ALA A 264 -1.22 7.41 11.68
CA ALA A 264 -0.73 6.91 12.96
C ALA A 264 -1.69 7.14 14.13
N ASN A 265 -1.85 6.10 14.97
CA ASN A 265 -2.44 6.21 16.30
C ASN A 265 -1.41 6.69 17.33
N GLN A 266 -1.85 6.92 18.57
CA GLN A 266 -1.00 7.45 19.64
C GLN A 266 0.20 6.52 19.94
N GLU A 267 -0.02 5.22 19.92
CA GLU A 267 1.01 4.21 20.17
C GLU A 267 2.07 4.20 19.06
N LEU A 268 1.66 4.25 17.80
CA LEU A 268 2.57 4.29 16.66
C LEU A 268 3.37 5.58 16.62
N LEU A 269 2.76 6.73 16.96
CA LEU A 269 3.47 8.00 17.09
C LEU A 269 4.52 7.94 18.21
N SER A 270 4.19 7.34 19.35
CA SER A 270 5.13 7.18 20.46
C SER A 270 6.31 6.27 20.08
N LEU A 271 6.01 5.15 19.42
CA LEU A 271 7.01 4.22 18.90
C LEU A 271 7.91 4.89 17.85
N PHE A 272 7.32 5.65 16.93
CA PHE A 272 8.03 6.35 15.86
C PHE A 272 8.84 7.55 16.34
N LEU A 273 8.47 8.18 17.46
CA LEU A 273 9.22 9.29 18.03
C LEU A 273 10.21 8.85 19.13
N GLU A 274 10.12 7.61 19.63
CA GLU A 274 10.95 7.10 20.75
C GLU A 274 10.70 7.89 22.05
N GLN A 275 9.53 8.52 22.14
CA GLN A 275 9.09 9.30 23.29
C GLN A 275 7.59 9.09 23.49
N GLU A 276 7.14 9.13 24.73
CA GLU A 276 5.72 9.01 25.05
C GLU A 276 4.97 10.24 24.54
N VAL A 277 4.02 10.04 23.62
CA VAL A 277 3.11 11.09 23.19
C VAL A 277 1.98 11.19 24.20
N SER A 278 1.87 12.33 24.88
CA SER A 278 0.82 12.53 25.88
C SER A 278 -0.57 12.57 25.23
N LYS A 279 -1.59 12.22 26.02
CA LYS A 279 -3.00 12.31 25.57
C LYS A 279 -3.39 13.74 25.18
N GLU A 280 -2.78 14.74 25.81
CA GLU A 280 -3.04 16.15 25.50
C GLU A 280 -2.46 16.52 24.13
N GLN A 281 -1.20 16.17 23.85
CA GLN A 281 -0.58 16.40 22.54
C GLN A 281 -1.36 15.72 21.41
N TYR A 282 -1.76 14.46 21.61
CA TYR A 282 -2.53 13.71 20.62
C TYR A 282 -3.89 14.37 20.33
N ARG A 283 -4.59 14.86 21.36
CA ARG A 283 -5.86 15.59 21.20
C ARG A 283 -5.68 16.94 20.52
N THR A 284 -4.66 17.70 20.90
CA THR A 284 -4.37 18.99 20.27
C THR A 284 -4.06 18.82 18.78
N LEU A 285 -3.29 17.77 18.43
CA LEU A 285 -3.04 17.40 17.03
C LEU A 285 -4.33 17.01 16.31
N GLN A 286 -5.17 16.19 16.94
CA GLN A 286 -6.47 15.75 16.41
C GLN A 286 -7.41 16.93 16.09
N ASP A 287 -7.31 18.04 16.81
CA ASP A 287 -8.21 19.19 16.68
C ASP A 287 -7.78 20.20 15.58
N MET A 288 -6.60 20.03 14.97
CA MET A 288 -6.06 20.90 13.92
C MET A 288 -6.84 20.78 12.60
N SER A 289 -7.05 21.90 11.91
CA SER A 289 -7.82 21.95 10.65
C SER A 289 -7.27 21.11 9.50
N PHE A 290 -5.96 20.84 9.49
CA PHE A 290 -5.29 20.06 8.45
C PHE A 290 -4.96 18.62 8.85
N ILE A 291 -5.52 18.14 9.97
CA ILE A 291 -5.44 16.75 10.43
C ILE A 291 -6.79 16.05 10.20
N LYS A 292 -6.72 14.83 9.66
CA LYS A 292 -7.85 13.93 9.43
C LYS A 292 -7.90 12.87 10.53
N ASN A 293 -9.12 12.50 10.92
CA ASN A 293 -9.39 11.35 11.78
C ASN A 293 -9.81 10.16 10.92
N GLY A 294 -9.14 9.02 11.07
CA GLY A 294 -9.47 7.78 10.38
C GLY A 294 -9.42 6.57 11.32
N PRO A 295 -9.85 5.39 10.84
CA PRO A 295 -9.84 4.16 11.63
C PRO A 295 -8.42 3.70 12.02
N GLU A 296 -7.40 4.09 11.24
CA GLU A 296 -5.98 3.81 11.54
C GLU A 296 -5.28 4.92 12.36
N GLY A 297 -6.04 5.93 12.82
CA GLY A 297 -5.54 7.06 13.61
C GLY A 297 -5.57 8.38 12.85
N LEU A 298 -4.61 9.26 13.15
CA LEU A 298 -4.51 10.59 12.56
C LEU A 298 -3.74 10.55 11.25
N ALA A 299 -4.10 11.44 10.32
CA ALA A 299 -3.39 11.64 9.06
C ALA A 299 -3.39 13.11 8.66
N LEU A 300 -2.49 13.50 7.76
CA LEU A 300 -2.51 14.83 7.19
C LEU A 300 -3.53 14.92 6.05
N HIS A 301 -4.20 16.07 5.94
CA HIS A 301 -4.92 16.41 4.73
C HIS A 301 -3.96 16.40 3.53
N ASP A 302 -4.41 15.85 2.41
CA ASP A 302 -3.52 15.57 1.28
C ASP A 302 -2.83 16.81 0.72
N LEU A 303 -3.55 17.94 0.69
CA LEU A 303 -2.99 19.23 0.24
C LEU A 303 -1.94 19.74 1.25
N ALA A 304 -2.22 19.62 2.55
CA ALA A 304 -1.25 19.99 3.58
C ALA A 304 0.01 19.12 3.52
N ARG A 305 -0.16 17.79 3.37
CA ARG A 305 0.94 16.85 3.17
C ARG A 305 1.79 17.23 1.98
N MET A 306 1.18 17.55 0.83
CA MET A 306 1.88 17.92 -0.40
C MET A 306 2.79 19.13 -0.19
N HIS A 307 2.30 20.19 0.44
CA HIS A 307 3.11 21.38 0.67
C HIS A 307 4.20 21.13 1.72
N LEU A 308 3.87 20.46 2.83
CA LEU A 308 4.81 20.17 3.89
C LEU A 308 5.96 19.26 3.41
N ILE A 309 5.68 18.22 2.61
CA ILE A 309 6.73 17.31 2.11
C ILE A 309 7.66 18.01 1.12
N GLN A 310 7.14 18.86 0.23
CA GLN A 310 7.95 19.63 -0.72
C GLN A 310 8.90 20.58 0.00
N ASP A 311 8.38 21.30 0.98
CA ASP A 311 9.20 22.20 1.78
C ASP A 311 10.23 21.43 2.65
N PHE A 312 9.84 20.30 3.25
CA PHE A 312 10.77 19.48 4.06
C PHE A 312 11.93 18.93 3.21
N LYS A 313 11.64 18.53 1.96
CA LYS A 313 12.66 18.13 0.97
C LYS A 313 13.66 19.26 0.68
N LEU A 314 13.22 20.51 0.64
CA LEU A 314 14.09 21.66 0.37
C LEU A 314 14.95 22.07 1.58
N ARG A 315 14.38 22.03 2.79
CA ARG A 315 15.06 22.55 3.99
C ARG A 315 15.96 21.52 4.69
N GLU A 316 15.47 20.29 4.87
CA GLU A 316 16.12 19.28 5.72
C GLU A 316 16.08 17.87 5.07
N PRO A 317 16.63 17.70 3.85
CA PRO A 317 16.53 16.45 3.10
C PRO A 317 17.12 15.23 3.84
N GLN A 318 18.21 15.40 4.58
CA GLN A 318 18.82 14.30 5.37
C GLN A 318 17.95 13.86 6.55
N ARG A 319 17.25 14.81 7.21
CA ARG A 319 16.33 14.49 8.31
C ARG A 319 15.13 13.71 7.78
N LEU A 320 14.55 14.14 6.65
CA LEU A 320 13.46 13.42 5.99
C LEU A 320 13.87 11.98 5.62
N GLN A 321 15.10 11.78 5.12
CA GLN A 321 15.62 10.44 4.82
C GLN A 321 15.74 9.58 6.09
N THR A 322 16.24 10.14 7.20
CA THR A 322 16.31 9.46 8.49
C THR A 322 14.93 9.03 8.99
N LEU A 323 13.94 9.93 8.93
CA LEU A 323 12.56 9.64 9.34
C LEU A 323 11.92 8.54 8.48
N ARG A 324 12.14 8.56 7.16
CA ARG A 324 11.72 7.49 6.25
C ARG A 324 12.34 6.15 6.58
N GLY A 325 13.66 6.11 6.83
CA GLY A 325 14.34 4.87 7.22
C GLY A 325 13.75 4.28 8.50
N ARG A 326 13.41 5.13 9.46
CA ARG A 326 12.72 4.70 10.68
C ARG A 326 11.32 4.16 10.42
N ALA A 327 10.53 4.82 9.59
CA ALA A 327 9.20 4.34 9.21
C ALA A 327 9.28 2.98 8.49
N VAL A 328 10.24 2.81 7.57
CA VAL A 328 10.51 1.54 6.89
C VAL A 328 10.86 0.45 7.90
N SER A 329 11.69 0.73 8.91
CA SER A 329 12.03 -0.25 9.95
C SER A 329 10.79 -0.72 10.73
N ILE A 330 9.91 0.21 11.14
CA ILE A 330 8.68 -0.12 11.87
C ILE A 330 7.71 -0.91 10.98
N LEU A 331 7.46 -0.46 9.75
CA LEU A 331 6.57 -1.16 8.82
C LEU A 331 7.12 -2.52 8.42
N HIS A 332 8.44 -2.68 8.30
CA HIS A 332 9.08 -3.96 8.04
C HIS A 332 8.89 -4.93 9.22
N GLN A 333 9.03 -4.46 10.46
CA GLN A 333 8.72 -5.29 11.64
C GLN A 333 7.25 -5.73 11.65
N ALA A 334 6.32 -4.83 11.30
CA ALA A 334 4.91 -5.19 11.12
C ALA A 334 4.72 -6.22 10.00
N PHE A 335 5.39 -6.04 8.87
CA PHE A 335 5.34 -6.93 7.70
C PHE A 335 5.79 -8.34 8.03
N THR A 336 6.89 -8.51 8.77
CA THR A 336 7.39 -9.84 9.17
C THR A 336 6.41 -10.61 10.06
N LYS A 337 5.59 -9.90 10.85
CA LYS A 337 4.58 -10.48 11.74
C LYS A 337 3.19 -10.60 11.10
N ALA A 338 2.97 -9.96 9.96
CA ALA A 338 1.68 -9.88 9.31
C ALA A 338 1.29 -11.18 8.58
N GLU A 339 -0.01 -11.48 8.59
CA GLU A 339 -0.63 -12.48 7.72
C GLU A 339 -0.51 -12.07 6.25
N ARG A 340 -0.58 -13.06 5.33
CA ARG A 340 -0.38 -12.87 3.89
C ARG A 340 -1.23 -11.74 3.29
N SER A 341 -2.50 -11.65 3.66
CA SER A 341 -3.40 -10.58 3.21
C SER A 341 -2.82 -9.19 3.49
N LYS A 342 -2.29 -8.93 4.69
CA LYS A 342 -1.75 -7.61 5.07
C LYS A 342 -0.35 -7.31 4.52
N ARG A 343 0.38 -8.32 4.01
CA ARG A 343 1.77 -8.14 3.54
C ARG A 343 1.86 -7.26 2.30
N ARG A 344 0.95 -7.41 1.32
CA ARG A 344 0.94 -6.57 0.12
C ARG A 344 0.76 -5.09 0.45
N GLU A 345 -0.16 -4.79 1.36
CA GLU A 345 -0.45 -3.42 1.77
C GLU A 345 0.78 -2.77 2.44
N LEU A 346 1.39 -3.49 3.39
CA LEU A 346 2.62 -3.05 4.04
C LEU A 346 3.77 -2.91 3.04
N ALA A 347 3.88 -3.82 2.07
CA ALA A 347 4.86 -3.73 0.98
C ALA A 347 4.67 -2.48 0.12
N ALA A 348 3.44 -2.13 -0.26
CA ALA A 348 3.14 -0.91 -0.99
C ALA A 348 3.52 0.34 -0.19
N ARG A 349 3.13 0.40 1.09
CA ARG A 349 3.50 1.50 2.00
C ARG A 349 5.02 1.65 2.11
N ILE A 350 5.73 0.53 2.30
CA ILE A 350 7.19 0.49 2.34
C ILE A 350 7.78 1.02 1.02
N LEU A 351 7.34 0.52 -0.14
CA LEU A 351 7.86 0.96 -1.45
C LEU A 351 7.65 2.46 -1.70
N ILE A 352 6.52 3.01 -1.26
CA ILE A 352 6.26 4.46 -1.31
C ILE A 352 7.30 5.24 -0.47
N LEU A 353 7.68 4.72 0.71
CA LEU A 353 8.75 5.31 1.51
C LEU A 353 10.14 5.16 0.88
N CYS A 354 10.34 4.10 0.10
CA CYS A 354 11.60 3.80 -0.59
C CYS A 354 11.86 4.67 -1.81
N LYS A 355 10.84 5.36 -2.37
CA LYS A 355 10.96 6.08 -3.66
C LYS A 355 12.21 6.94 -3.78
N ASP A 356 12.56 7.70 -2.76
CA ASP A 356 13.73 8.58 -2.79
C ASP A 356 15.07 7.80 -2.67
N ALA A 357 15.07 6.58 -2.13
CA ALA A 357 16.21 5.67 -2.18
C ALA A 357 16.33 4.96 -3.54
N LEU A 358 15.24 4.91 -4.32
CA LEU A 358 15.17 4.38 -5.68
C LEU A 358 15.53 5.44 -6.74
N GLN A 359 16.43 6.38 -6.41
CA GLN A 359 16.99 7.38 -7.33
C GLN A 359 17.96 6.73 -8.34
N PHE A 360 17.39 5.90 -9.20
CA PHE A 360 18.08 5.18 -10.24
C PHE A 360 18.17 5.98 -11.53
N ASP A 361 18.83 5.39 -12.52
CA ASP A 361 18.92 5.99 -13.84
C ASP A 361 17.52 6.11 -14.47
N ARG A 362 17.09 7.35 -14.73
CA ARG A 362 15.71 7.70 -15.11
C ARG A 362 15.43 7.51 -16.60
N MET A 363 16.37 6.93 -17.34
CA MET A 363 16.28 6.77 -18.79
C MET A 363 15.16 5.84 -19.26
N TYR A 364 14.75 4.87 -18.41
CA TYR A 364 13.63 3.97 -18.73
C TYR A 364 12.36 4.29 -17.92
N ALA A 365 12.50 4.56 -16.62
CA ALA A 365 11.39 4.88 -15.73
C ALA A 365 11.85 5.77 -14.56
N ASP A 366 11.01 6.71 -14.14
CA ASP A 366 11.23 7.55 -12.97
C ASP A 366 10.36 7.08 -11.78
N LEU A 367 10.98 6.35 -10.87
CA LEU A 367 10.34 5.82 -9.65
C LEU A 367 10.23 6.88 -8.54
N THR A 368 10.82 8.05 -8.72
CA THR A 368 10.87 9.11 -7.69
C THR A 368 9.67 10.03 -7.75
N PHE A 369 8.86 9.92 -8.79
CA PHE A 369 7.67 10.74 -8.99
C PHE A 369 6.60 10.47 -7.92
N GLU A 370 6.08 11.55 -7.33
CA GLU A 370 5.01 11.56 -6.33
C GLU A 370 3.74 12.09 -7.04
N PRO A 371 2.82 11.22 -7.50
CA PRO A 371 1.64 11.71 -8.14
C PRO A 371 0.71 12.30 -7.08
N LEU A 372 0.18 13.47 -7.38
CA LEU A 372 -1.19 13.77 -7.01
C LEU A 372 -2.06 12.97 -7.98
N LEU A 373 -2.73 11.91 -7.51
CA LEU A 373 -4.01 11.44 -8.07
C LEU A 373 -4.09 10.45 -9.24
N SER A 374 -3.18 9.47 -9.40
CA SER A 374 -3.51 8.36 -10.31
C SER A 374 -3.10 7.01 -9.72
N SER A 375 -4.11 6.21 -9.37
CA SER A 375 -3.92 4.78 -9.11
C SER A 375 -3.89 4.04 -10.44
N ALA A 376 -3.11 2.99 -10.52
CA ALA A 376 -3.13 2.08 -11.64
C ALA A 376 -4.46 1.30 -11.60
N GLU A 377 -5.19 1.20 -12.71
CA GLU A 377 -6.53 0.61 -12.82
C GLU A 377 -6.56 -0.58 -13.77
N ALA A 378 -7.52 -1.49 -13.68
CA ALA A 378 -7.64 -2.57 -14.65
C ALA A 378 -8.12 -1.94 -15.97
N MET A 379 -7.70 -2.50 -17.09
CA MET A 379 -8.18 -2.00 -18.38
C MET A 379 -9.68 -2.23 -18.55
N ASP A 380 -10.32 -1.33 -19.29
CA ASP A 380 -11.63 -1.54 -19.90
C ASP A 380 -11.43 -1.98 -21.36
N THR A 381 -12.36 -2.78 -21.88
CA THR A 381 -12.46 -3.07 -23.33
C THR A 381 -12.51 -1.81 -24.20
N ALA A 382 -13.08 -0.72 -23.71
CA ALA A 382 -13.10 0.58 -24.40
C ALA A 382 -11.69 1.19 -24.56
N ASP A 383 -10.71 0.75 -23.78
CA ASP A 383 -9.34 1.25 -23.87
C ASP A 383 -8.56 0.64 -25.04
N LEU A 384 -8.96 -0.54 -25.54
CA LEU A 384 -8.20 -1.29 -26.55
C LEU A 384 -7.68 -0.41 -27.71
N PRO A 385 -8.50 0.45 -28.34
CA PRO A 385 -8.02 1.31 -29.43
C PRO A 385 -6.88 2.25 -29.00
N VAL A 386 -6.92 2.75 -27.76
CA VAL A 386 -5.86 3.60 -27.20
C VAL A 386 -4.65 2.76 -26.81
N LEU A 387 -4.85 1.60 -26.21
CA LEU A 387 -3.77 0.68 -25.83
C LEU A 387 -2.99 0.20 -27.04
N HIS A 388 -3.63 -0.07 -28.18
CA HIS A 388 -2.92 -0.38 -29.42
C HIS A 388 -2.06 0.78 -29.91
N ARG A 389 -2.50 2.04 -29.74
CA ARG A 389 -1.67 3.21 -30.11
C ARG A 389 -0.46 3.35 -29.19
N ILE A 390 -0.64 3.12 -27.89
CA ILE A 390 0.46 3.10 -26.92
C ILE A 390 1.43 1.94 -27.23
N LEU A 391 0.88 0.77 -27.58
CA LEU A 391 1.66 -0.41 -27.94
C LEU A 391 2.50 -0.18 -29.19
N GLU A 392 1.92 0.42 -30.23
CA GLU A 392 2.63 0.74 -31.47
C GLU A 392 3.88 1.59 -31.18
N GLN A 393 3.73 2.65 -30.36
CA GLN A 393 4.85 3.48 -29.93
C GLN A 393 5.91 2.69 -29.15
N TRP A 394 5.48 1.76 -28.29
CA TRP A 394 6.41 0.89 -27.56
C TRP A 394 7.17 -0.06 -28.49
N CYS A 395 6.50 -0.60 -29.50
CA CYS A 395 7.07 -1.51 -30.49
C CYS A 395 8.18 -0.85 -31.32
N GLU A 396 8.06 0.45 -31.65
CA GLU A 396 9.05 1.18 -32.44
C GLU A 396 10.48 1.16 -31.86
N TYR A 397 10.65 0.99 -30.55
CA TYR A 397 11.95 1.02 -29.89
C TYR A 397 12.30 -0.25 -29.09
N SER A 398 11.35 -1.17 -28.89
CA SER A 398 11.53 -2.30 -27.97
C SER A 398 11.71 -3.65 -28.66
N ILE A 399 11.19 -3.81 -29.89
CA ILE A 399 11.19 -5.07 -30.62
C ILE A 399 11.50 -4.86 -32.11
N ASP A 400 11.75 -5.96 -32.83
CA ASP A 400 11.84 -5.89 -34.28
C ASP A 400 10.46 -5.63 -34.90
N ALA A 401 10.41 -4.83 -35.97
CA ALA A 401 9.16 -4.41 -36.61
C ALA A 401 8.23 -5.58 -37.02
N TRP A 402 8.80 -6.74 -37.39
CA TRP A 402 8.02 -7.92 -37.77
C TRP A 402 7.28 -8.57 -36.59
N GLN A 403 7.72 -8.31 -35.34
CA GLN A 403 7.09 -8.82 -34.12
C GLN A 403 5.91 -7.96 -33.66
N SER A 404 5.76 -6.71 -34.13
CA SER A 404 4.68 -5.80 -33.70
C SER A 404 3.30 -6.44 -33.81
N LYS A 405 2.99 -7.08 -34.95
CA LYS A 405 1.70 -7.75 -35.17
C LYS A 405 1.39 -8.81 -34.11
N LEU A 406 2.41 -9.53 -33.62
CA LEU A 406 2.28 -10.56 -32.59
C LEU A 406 1.83 -9.96 -31.25
N TYR A 407 2.42 -8.83 -30.86
CA TYR A 407 2.07 -8.12 -29.63
C TYR A 407 0.65 -7.54 -29.67
N HIS A 408 0.21 -7.02 -30.82
CA HIS A 408 -1.17 -6.55 -30.96
C HIS A 408 -2.18 -7.69 -30.82
N GLN A 409 -1.93 -8.84 -31.44
CA GLN A 409 -2.78 -10.03 -31.29
C GLN A 409 -2.77 -10.58 -29.86
N PHE A 410 -1.62 -10.53 -29.19
CA PHE A 410 -1.51 -10.90 -27.79
C PHE A 410 -2.33 -9.96 -26.90
N LEU A 411 -2.28 -8.64 -27.14
CA LEU A 411 -3.07 -7.66 -26.40
C LEU A 411 -4.58 -7.93 -26.53
N ASP A 412 -5.07 -8.21 -27.74
CA ASP A 412 -6.47 -8.56 -28.00
C ASP A 412 -6.90 -9.80 -27.20
N ASP A 413 -6.13 -10.89 -27.32
CA ASP A 413 -6.46 -12.14 -26.62
C ASP A 413 -6.36 -11.97 -25.10
N LEU A 414 -5.36 -11.24 -24.61
CA LEU A 414 -5.18 -11.03 -23.17
C LEU A 414 -6.30 -10.17 -22.58
N ALA A 415 -6.74 -9.12 -23.28
CA ALA A 415 -7.86 -8.28 -22.85
C ALA A 415 -9.18 -9.05 -22.75
N ILE A 416 -9.36 -10.09 -23.58
CA ILE A 416 -10.57 -10.93 -23.56
C ILE A 416 -10.51 -11.97 -22.43
N HIS A 417 -9.37 -12.64 -22.25
CA HIS A 417 -9.28 -13.82 -21.39
C HIS A 417 -8.76 -13.51 -19.98
N SER A 418 -7.96 -12.44 -19.81
CA SER A 418 -7.34 -12.06 -18.53
C SER A 418 -7.08 -10.55 -18.46
N PRO A 419 -8.11 -9.69 -18.57
CA PRO A 419 -7.97 -8.23 -18.55
C PRO A 419 -7.30 -7.70 -17.28
N GLU A 420 -7.38 -8.43 -16.16
CA GLU A 420 -6.72 -8.09 -14.89
C GLU A 420 -5.18 -8.09 -14.98
N SER A 421 -4.62 -8.74 -16.02
CA SER A 421 -3.18 -8.72 -16.30
C SER A 421 -2.73 -7.42 -16.96
N ILE A 422 -3.66 -6.55 -17.37
CA ILE A 422 -3.40 -5.28 -18.05
C ILE A 422 -3.91 -4.16 -17.16
N VAL A 423 -2.97 -3.32 -16.72
CA VAL A 423 -3.25 -2.21 -15.83
C VAL A 423 -2.91 -0.90 -16.52
N VAL A 424 -3.76 0.10 -16.38
CA VAL A 424 -3.67 1.39 -17.07
C VAL A 424 -3.60 2.55 -16.07
N ILE A 425 -2.99 3.66 -16.49
CA ILE A 425 -3.17 4.96 -15.83
C ILE A 425 -4.04 5.81 -16.75
N ARG A 426 -5.03 6.49 -16.18
CA ARG A 426 -5.92 7.41 -16.90
C ARG A 426 -5.59 8.86 -16.58
N ASP A 427 -5.83 9.72 -17.56
CA ASP A 427 -5.86 11.16 -17.32
C ASP A 427 -7.18 11.63 -16.67
N SER A 428 -7.29 12.94 -16.43
CA SER A 428 -8.49 13.57 -15.88
C SER A 428 -9.72 13.47 -16.80
N THR A 429 -9.54 13.10 -18.07
CA THR A 429 -10.62 12.87 -19.03
C THR A 429 -11.08 11.41 -19.08
N GLY A 430 -10.39 10.52 -18.35
CA GLY A 430 -10.66 9.09 -18.30
C GLY A 430 -9.97 8.29 -19.42
N GLN A 431 -9.16 8.93 -20.27
CA GLN A 431 -8.43 8.24 -21.33
C GLN A 431 -7.19 7.55 -20.76
N ALA A 432 -6.96 6.29 -21.15
CA ALA A 432 -5.73 5.58 -20.81
C ALA A 432 -4.50 6.27 -21.45
N ILE A 433 -3.54 6.64 -20.62
CA ILE A 433 -2.29 7.31 -21.01
C ILE A 433 -1.05 6.45 -20.77
N ALA A 434 -1.20 5.35 -20.02
CA ALA A 434 -0.16 4.35 -19.83
C ALA A 434 -0.76 2.98 -19.60
N MET A 435 0.02 1.93 -19.86
CA MET A 435 -0.32 0.55 -19.56
C MET A 435 0.88 -0.26 -19.08
N PHE A 436 0.60 -1.27 -18.26
CA PHE A 436 1.55 -2.28 -17.84
C PHE A 436 0.90 -3.64 -17.95
N ILE A 437 1.59 -4.57 -18.62
CA ILE A 437 1.13 -5.94 -18.79
C ILE A 437 1.99 -6.85 -17.91
N ASN A 438 1.37 -7.41 -16.88
CA ASN A 438 1.99 -8.32 -15.93
C ASN A 438 1.09 -9.52 -15.70
N VAL A 439 1.52 -10.69 -16.15
CA VAL A 439 0.68 -11.89 -16.21
C VAL A 439 1.07 -12.84 -15.08
N LEU A 440 0.13 -13.19 -14.20
CA LEU A 440 0.34 -14.25 -13.20
C LEU A 440 0.37 -15.60 -13.91
N LEU A 441 1.42 -16.39 -13.70
CA LEU A 441 1.62 -17.67 -14.38
C LEU A 441 0.85 -18.80 -13.68
N TYR A 442 -0.16 -19.31 -14.37
CA TYR A 442 -0.87 -20.56 -14.07
C TYR A 442 -1.26 -21.23 -15.39
N ASP A 443 -1.89 -22.40 -15.35
CA ASP A 443 -2.17 -23.21 -16.53
C ASP A 443 -2.77 -22.44 -17.73
N GLN A 444 -3.83 -21.65 -17.55
CA GLN A 444 -4.51 -20.93 -18.64
C GLN A 444 -3.67 -19.77 -19.19
N THR A 445 -3.15 -18.90 -18.33
CA THR A 445 -2.31 -17.76 -18.76
C THR A 445 -0.99 -18.22 -19.36
N SER A 446 -0.44 -19.33 -18.87
CA SER A 446 0.76 -19.95 -19.43
C SER A 446 0.50 -20.52 -20.82
N LEU A 447 -0.68 -21.09 -21.10
CA LEU A 447 -1.06 -21.52 -22.44
C LEU A 447 -1.18 -20.33 -23.40
N LEU A 448 -1.78 -19.22 -22.94
CA LEU A 448 -1.86 -17.99 -23.73
C LEU A 448 -0.47 -17.43 -24.03
N LEU A 449 0.39 -17.30 -23.01
CA LEU A 449 1.76 -16.83 -23.20
C LEU A 449 2.58 -17.79 -24.09
N LYS A 450 2.41 -19.11 -24.01
CA LYS A 450 3.08 -20.07 -24.91
C LYS A 450 2.69 -19.91 -26.37
N LYS A 451 1.45 -19.46 -26.65
CA LYS A 451 1.01 -19.18 -28.04
C LYS A 451 1.82 -18.06 -28.68
N TYR A 452 2.23 -17.06 -27.89
CA TYR A 452 2.87 -15.84 -28.39
C TYR A 452 4.38 -15.77 -28.11
N PHE A 453 4.83 -16.24 -26.93
CA PHE A 453 6.18 -16.06 -26.39
C PHE A 453 6.78 -17.39 -25.91
N ALA A 454 6.73 -18.41 -26.76
CA ALA A 454 7.16 -19.78 -26.41
C ALA A 454 8.65 -19.85 -26.04
N ASP A 455 9.51 -19.17 -26.80
CA ASP A 455 10.95 -19.19 -26.58
C ASP A 455 11.32 -18.42 -25.30
N GLU A 456 10.68 -17.27 -25.04
CA GLU A 456 10.88 -16.47 -23.83
C GLU A 456 10.45 -17.24 -22.58
N LEU A 457 9.27 -17.88 -22.60
CA LEU A 457 8.81 -18.69 -21.48
C LEU A 457 9.73 -19.88 -21.19
N ALA A 458 10.26 -20.54 -22.23
CA ALA A 458 11.18 -21.66 -22.09
C ALA A 458 12.53 -21.22 -21.48
N GLU A 459 12.92 -19.95 -21.70
CA GLU A 459 14.08 -19.37 -21.04
C GLU A 459 13.82 -19.07 -19.56
N CYS A 460 12.59 -18.71 -19.16
CA CYS A 460 12.26 -18.19 -17.82
C CYS A 460 11.77 -19.25 -16.81
N CYS A 461 10.99 -20.23 -17.26
CA CYS A 461 10.16 -21.09 -16.39
C CYS A 461 10.27 -22.57 -16.76
N SER A 462 10.09 -23.44 -15.77
CA SER A 462 9.96 -24.88 -15.94
C SER A 462 8.55 -25.29 -16.38
N THR A 463 8.40 -26.50 -16.93
CA THR A 463 7.09 -27.00 -17.36
C THR A 463 6.11 -27.15 -16.18
N GLU A 464 6.62 -27.48 -15.00
CA GLU A 464 5.86 -27.64 -13.77
C GLU A 464 5.26 -26.30 -13.31
N GLU A 465 6.09 -25.23 -13.28
CA GLU A 465 5.64 -23.86 -12.96
C GLU A 465 4.55 -23.37 -13.92
N LEU A 466 4.62 -23.74 -15.21
CA LEU A 466 3.65 -23.33 -16.23
C LEU A 466 2.35 -24.14 -16.22
N SER A 467 2.20 -25.08 -15.28
CA SER A 467 1.05 -25.99 -15.18
C SER A 467 0.38 -25.96 -13.79
N CYS A 468 0.76 -25.00 -12.94
CA CYS A 468 0.18 -24.88 -11.62
C CYS A 468 -1.25 -24.32 -11.68
N ASN A 469 -2.03 -24.63 -10.64
CA ASN A 469 -3.36 -24.04 -10.46
C ASN A 469 -3.24 -22.55 -10.06
N PRO A 470 -4.24 -21.71 -10.35
CA PRO A 470 -4.25 -20.29 -9.97
C PRO A 470 -3.93 -20.04 -8.48
N ASP A 471 -4.46 -20.87 -7.57
CA ASP A 471 -4.25 -20.74 -6.12
C ASP A 471 -2.80 -21.02 -5.66
N GLN A 472 -2.00 -21.63 -6.53
CA GLN A 472 -0.60 -21.98 -6.30
C GLN A 472 0.36 -21.08 -7.10
N ALA A 473 -0.18 -20.17 -7.92
CA ALA A 473 0.60 -19.28 -8.74
C ALA A 473 1.31 -18.23 -7.88
N ASP A 474 2.63 -18.19 -7.99
CA ASP A 474 3.49 -17.28 -7.23
C ASP A 474 4.46 -16.51 -8.13
N THR A 475 4.34 -16.65 -9.45
CA THR A 475 5.28 -16.09 -10.42
C THR A 475 4.56 -15.21 -11.41
N TYR A 476 4.99 -13.95 -11.50
CA TYR A 476 4.54 -12.97 -12.47
C TYR A 476 5.52 -12.88 -13.63
N TYR A 477 5.00 -12.95 -14.84
CA TYR A 477 5.74 -12.66 -16.07
C TYR A 477 5.42 -11.25 -16.55
N ALA A 478 6.39 -10.34 -16.44
CA ALA A 478 6.24 -8.96 -16.88
C ALA A 478 6.51 -8.88 -18.39
N VAL A 479 5.52 -8.47 -19.17
CA VAL A 479 5.61 -8.41 -20.63
C VAL A 479 6.11 -7.04 -21.08
N LEU A 480 5.44 -5.97 -20.65
CA LEU A 480 5.81 -4.59 -21.00
C LEU A 480 5.24 -3.56 -20.03
N GLY A 481 5.88 -2.41 -19.99
CA GLY A 481 5.33 -1.15 -19.48
C GLY A 481 5.48 -0.09 -20.56
N ALA A 482 4.39 0.60 -20.89
CA ALA A 482 4.33 1.56 -21.98
C ALA A 482 3.49 2.77 -21.59
N ALA A 483 3.84 3.94 -22.10
CA ALA A 483 3.08 5.16 -21.87
C ALA A 483 3.17 6.09 -23.09
N VAL A 484 2.21 7.00 -23.19
CA VAL A 484 2.17 8.02 -24.25
C VAL A 484 3.39 8.93 -24.12
N LYS A 485 4.05 9.22 -25.25
CA LYS A 485 5.31 9.99 -25.29
C LYS A 485 5.16 11.48 -24.95
N ASP A 486 4.05 12.10 -25.34
CA ASP A 486 3.85 13.56 -25.34
C ASP A 486 2.64 13.99 -24.50
N TYR A 487 2.51 13.49 -23.27
CA TYR A 487 1.46 13.95 -22.36
C TYR A 487 1.90 15.24 -21.64
N SER A 488 1.12 16.32 -21.76
CA SER A 488 1.57 17.69 -21.44
C SER A 488 1.96 17.95 -19.98
N MET A 489 1.60 17.05 -19.05
CA MET A 489 1.81 17.21 -17.61
C MET A 489 2.80 16.20 -17.01
N LEU A 490 3.05 15.06 -17.68
CA LEU A 490 3.85 13.95 -17.16
C LEU A 490 4.66 13.33 -18.29
N SER A 491 5.93 13.02 -18.01
CA SER A 491 6.77 12.27 -18.92
C SER A 491 6.38 10.79 -18.97
N ARG A 492 6.77 10.13 -20.07
CA ARG A 492 6.62 8.69 -20.25
C ARG A 492 7.30 7.91 -19.13
N GLU A 493 8.50 8.33 -18.75
CA GLU A 493 9.33 7.69 -17.72
C GLU A 493 8.64 7.76 -16.36
N GLU A 494 8.04 8.90 -16.00
CA GLU A 494 7.25 9.04 -14.75
C GLU A 494 6.04 8.08 -14.75
N LEU A 495 5.30 8.00 -15.85
CA LEU A 495 4.14 7.10 -15.96
C LEU A 495 4.54 5.62 -15.85
N VAL A 496 5.59 5.20 -16.55
CA VAL A 496 6.13 3.84 -16.47
C VAL A 496 6.66 3.55 -15.06
N GLY A 497 7.26 4.54 -14.40
CA GLY A 497 7.75 4.43 -13.02
C GLY A 497 6.65 4.19 -12.01
N LEU A 498 5.52 4.90 -12.14
CA LEU A 498 4.33 4.69 -11.30
C LEU A 498 3.79 3.28 -11.42
N LEU A 499 3.60 2.81 -12.66
CA LEU A 499 3.13 1.44 -12.92
C LEU A 499 4.12 0.41 -12.37
N THR A 500 5.43 0.63 -12.55
CA THR A 500 6.47 -0.30 -12.08
C THR A 500 6.43 -0.46 -10.56
N LEU A 501 6.33 0.64 -9.80
CA LEU A 501 6.25 0.58 -8.33
C LEU A 501 5.00 -0.15 -7.84
N ASP A 502 3.87 0.15 -8.46
CA ASP A 502 2.62 -0.50 -8.15
C ASP A 502 2.70 -2.02 -8.41
N ARG A 503 3.30 -2.44 -9.53
CA ARG A 503 3.51 -3.87 -9.83
C ARG A 503 4.52 -4.55 -8.90
N LEU A 504 5.58 -3.87 -8.48
CA LEU A 504 6.53 -4.41 -7.49
C LEU A 504 5.86 -4.68 -6.13
N SER A 505 4.81 -3.94 -5.77
CA SER A 505 4.07 -4.18 -4.52
C SER A 505 3.41 -5.56 -4.46
N LEU A 506 3.08 -6.15 -5.61
CA LEU A 506 2.51 -7.51 -5.70
C LEU A 506 3.46 -8.58 -5.15
N LEU A 507 4.77 -8.32 -5.17
CA LEU A 507 5.79 -9.26 -4.70
C LEU A 507 5.88 -9.32 -3.17
N GLY A 508 5.19 -8.41 -2.46
CA GLY A 508 5.10 -8.38 -1.01
C GLY A 508 4.52 -9.65 -0.37
N ASP A 509 3.67 -10.39 -1.07
CA ASP A 509 3.13 -11.67 -0.56
C ASP A 509 4.10 -12.86 -0.77
N GLY A 510 5.34 -12.58 -1.18
CA GLY A 510 6.34 -13.60 -1.45
C GLY A 510 6.13 -14.24 -2.82
N ALA A 511 6.21 -13.42 -3.86
CA ALA A 511 6.13 -13.84 -5.26
C ALA A 511 7.45 -13.60 -5.99
N ARG A 512 7.56 -14.17 -7.19
CA ARG A 512 8.67 -13.99 -8.13
C ARG A 512 8.20 -13.14 -9.30
N ALA A 513 9.01 -12.19 -9.74
CA ALA A 513 8.86 -11.52 -11.02
C ALA A 513 9.97 -11.97 -11.96
N VAL A 514 9.62 -12.32 -13.20
CA VAL A 514 10.57 -12.70 -14.23
C VAL A 514 10.18 -12.08 -15.57
N LEU A 515 11.18 -11.72 -16.38
CA LEU A 515 10.98 -11.24 -17.73
C LEU A 515 12.21 -11.50 -18.60
N VAL A 516 12.01 -11.34 -19.92
CA VAL A 516 13.08 -11.24 -20.90
C VAL A 516 13.18 -9.80 -21.36
N ALA A 517 14.39 -9.23 -21.32
CA ALA A 517 14.62 -7.85 -21.76
C ALA A 517 15.77 -7.77 -22.76
N THR A 518 15.63 -6.89 -23.74
CA THR A 518 16.65 -6.51 -24.74
C THR A 518 17.15 -5.09 -24.50
N ASN A 519 16.27 -4.20 -24.02
CA ASN A 519 16.56 -2.79 -23.74
C ASN A 519 17.62 -2.63 -22.63
N PRO A 520 18.75 -1.93 -22.89
CA PRO A 520 19.85 -1.79 -21.92
C PRO A 520 19.50 -0.93 -20.70
N ASP A 521 18.66 0.09 -20.86
CA ASP A 521 18.26 0.98 -19.76
C ASP A 521 17.28 0.28 -18.82
N LEU A 522 16.36 -0.53 -19.37
CA LEU A 522 15.50 -1.43 -18.57
C LEU A 522 16.34 -2.42 -17.75
N LYS A 523 17.34 -3.06 -18.37
CA LYS A 523 18.24 -3.99 -17.67
C LYS A 523 18.95 -3.31 -16.51
N ARG A 524 19.51 -2.12 -16.74
CA ARG A 524 20.20 -1.33 -15.71
C ARG A 524 19.27 -0.99 -14.55
N LEU A 525 18.07 -0.48 -14.84
CA LEU A 525 17.05 -0.16 -13.85
C LEU A 525 16.68 -1.39 -13.01
N LEU A 526 16.39 -2.52 -13.65
CA LEU A 526 15.99 -3.75 -12.95
C LEU A 526 17.14 -4.31 -12.09
N GLN A 527 18.38 -4.27 -12.57
CA GLN A 527 19.54 -4.67 -11.75
C GLN A 527 19.71 -3.77 -10.52
N GLN A 528 19.47 -2.46 -10.66
CA GLN A 528 19.47 -1.52 -9.53
C GLN A 528 18.33 -1.80 -8.54
N LEU A 529 17.19 -2.27 -9.04
CA LEU A 529 16.09 -2.82 -8.25
C LEU A 529 16.38 -4.22 -7.69
N GLY A 530 17.57 -4.78 -7.87
CA GLY A 530 17.96 -6.08 -7.29
C GLY A 530 17.60 -7.31 -8.14
N PHE A 531 17.10 -7.15 -9.37
CA PHE A 531 16.89 -8.27 -10.28
C PHE A 531 18.23 -8.92 -10.65
N LYS A 532 18.26 -10.25 -10.60
CA LYS A 532 19.39 -11.05 -11.07
C LYS A 532 19.29 -11.19 -12.59
N LEU A 533 20.31 -10.72 -13.28
CA LEU A 533 20.44 -10.84 -14.72
C LEU A 533 21.20 -12.12 -15.07
N ARG A 534 20.67 -12.88 -16.04
CA ARG A 534 21.42 -13.95 -16.72
C ARG A 534 21.15 -13.93 -18.23
N PRO A 535 22.12 -14.30 -19.07
CA PRO A 535 21.85 -14.39 -20.49
C PRO A 535 20.89 -15.53 -20.87
N THR A 536 20.14 -15.35 -21.95
CA THR A 536 19.32 -16.43 -22.55
C THR A 536 20.22 -17.55 -23.08
N ARG A 537 19.76 -18.80 -22.97
CA ARG A 537 20.50 -20.01 -23.34
C ARG A 537 20.53 -20.23 -24.85
N THR A 538 19.40 -19.97 -25.51
CA THR A 538 19.17 -20.28 -26.92
C THR A 538 19.40 -19.08 -27.84
N ARG A 539 19.38 -17.85 -27.30
CA ARG A 539 19.45 -16.58 -28.04
C ARG A 539 18.33 -16.35 -29.06
N LYS A 540 17.29 -17.17 -29.04
CA LYS A 540 16.13 -16.99 -29.94
C LYS A 540 15.30 -15.74 -29.64
N CYS A 541 15.38 -15.25 -28.40
CA CYS A 541 14.71 -14.03 -27.97
C CYS A 541 15.51 -12.76 -28.32
N ASP A 542 16.70 -12.88 -28.92
CA ASP A 542 17.49 -11.71 -29.34
C ASP A 542 16.73 -10.96 -30.44
N THR A 543 16.78 -9.62 -30.38
CA THR A 543 16.35 -8.76 -31.49
C THR A 543 17.50 -8.59 -32.48
N SER A 544 17.22 -8.08 -33.67
CA SER A 544 18.24 -7.82 -34.69
C SER A 544 19.36 -6.86 -34.22
N TYR A 545 19.10 -6.06 -33.18
CA TYR A 545 19.99 -5.01 -32.68
C TYR A 545 20.43 -5.17 -31.21
N ALA A 546 19.82 -6.09 -30.43
CA ALA A 546 20.16 -6.27 -29.02
C ALA A 546 19.96 -7.70 -28.52
N ARG A 547 20.88 -8.13 -27.64
CA ARG A 547 20.80 -9.44 -26.98
C ARG A 547 19.73 -9.47 -25.90
N ALA A 548 19.01 -10.57 -25.81
CA ALA A 548 18.06 -10.83 -24.74
C ALA A 548 18.73 -11.46 -23.52
N ASP A 549 18.37 -10.96 -22.35
CA ASP A 549 18.75 -11.51 -21.06
C ASP A 549 17.49 -11.75 -20.22
N VAL A 550 17.51 -12.79 -19.40
CA VAL A 550 16.47 -13.06 -18.40
C VAL A 550 16.79 -12.26 -17.15
N LEU A 551 15.82 -11.52 -16.64
CA LEU A 551 15.90 -10.81 -15.38
C LEU A 551 14.88 -11.39 -14.42
N GLU A 552 15.31 -11.62 -13.19
CA GLU A 552 14.51 -12.30 -12.18
C GLU A 552 14.68 -11.66 -10.81
N LEU A 553 13.55 -11.35 -10.17
CA LEU A 553 13.48 -10.97 -8.77
C LEU A 553 12.62 -12.00 -8.04
N ASP A 554 13.24 -12.84 -7.24
CA ASP A 554 12.57 -13.89 -6.47
C ASP A 554 12.49 -13.48 -5.00
N LEU A 555 11.30 -13.05 -4.56
CA LEU A 555 11.03 -12.64 -3.18
C LEU A 555 10.25 -13.70 -2.39
N ARG A 556 10.14 -14.93 -2.93
CA ARG A 556 9.55 -16.06 -2.21
C ARG A 556 10.38 -16.38 -0.95
N ASN A 557 9.78 -17.09 0.01
CA ASN A 557 10.41 -17.46 1.28
C ASN A 557 10.91 -16.26 2.12
N ASP A 558 10.09 -15.22 2.24
CA ASP A 558 10.37 -13.98 2.99
C ASP A 558 11.52 -13.11 2.41
N GLY A 559 11.84 -13.27 1.12
CA GLY A 559 12.88 -12.48 0.44
C GLY A 559 12.56 -10.98 0.32
N PHE A 560 11.29 -10.59 0.43
CA PHE A 560 10.87 -9.19 0.38
C PHE A 560 11.54 -8.32 1.45
N GLY A 561 11.66 -8.84 2.69
CA GLY A 561 12.29 -8.09 3.78
C GLY A 561 13.77 -7.80 3.51
N GLU A 562 14.52 -8.83 3.12
CA GLU A 562 15.95 -8.69 2.75
C GLU A 562 16.12 -7.71 1.57
N TRP A 563 15.24 -7.81 0.57
CA TRP A 563 15.24 -6.92 -0.57
C TRP A 563 15.02 -5.46 -0.18
N ILE A 564 14.01 -5.14 0.63
CA ILE A 564 13.77 -3.78 1.12
C ILE A 564 14.96 -3.25 1.92
N THR A 565 15.53 -4.07 2.82
CA THR A 565 16.68 -3.64 3.62
C THR A 565 17.91 -3.31 2.77
N SER A 566 18.04 -3.90 1.58
CA SER A 566 19.15 -3.61 0.67
C SER A 566 19.16 -2.15 0.16
N PHE A 567 18.00 -1.51 0.08
CA PHE A 567 17.89 -0.09 -0.32
C PHE A 567 18.25 0.88 0.80
N PHE A 568 18.35 0.41 2.05
CA PHE A 568 18.66 1.23 3.22
C PHE A 568 19.82 0.63 4.04
N PRO A 569 21.06 0.71 3.54
CA PRO A 569 22.22 0.20 4.26
C PRO A 569 22.41 0.84 5.66
N GLU A 570 21.90 2.05 5.88
CA GLU A 570 21.91 2.70 7.20
C GLU A 570 20.94 2.06 8.21
N ILE A 571 19.81 1.48 7.76
CA ILE A 571 18.91 0.69 8.61
C ILE A 571 19.62 -0.61 9.05
N MET A 572 20.40 -1.23 8.16
CA MET A 572 21.21 -2.40 8.51
C MET A 572 22.30 -2.07 9.54
N LYS A 573 22.93 -0.89 9.45
CA LYS A 573 23.89 -0.42 10.46
C LYS A 573 23.23 -0.17 11.82
N GLN A 574 22.06 0.47 11.85
CA GLN A 574 21.33 0.71 13.11
C GLN A 574 20.77 -0.58 13.73
N GLN A 575 20.30 -1.54 12.91
CA GLN A 575 19.89 -2.86 13.40
C GLN A 575 21.10 -3.69 13.87
N ALA A 576 22.26 -3.59 13.22
CA ALA A 576 23.49 -4.24 13.67
C ALA A 576 24.04 -3.64 14.98
N VAL A 577 23.80 -2.35 15.22
CA VAL A 577 24.20 -1.66 16.46
C VAL A 577 23.17 -1.84 17.59
N ASN A 578 21.87 -1.99 17.27
CA ASN A 578 20.80 -2.25 18.24
C ASN A 578 20.55 -3.75 18.51
N ALA A 579 21.12 -4.66 17.72
CA ALA A 579 21.10 -6.12 17.95
C ALA A 579 22.15 -6.59 18.99
N VAL A 580 22.52 -5.73 19.95
CA VAL A 580 23.40 -6.08 21.08
C VAL A 580 22.59 -6.44 22.32
N VAL A 581 21.42 -7.06 22.14
CA VAL A 581 20.77 -7.84 23.20
C VAL A 581 20.38 -9.20 22.61
N PRO A 582 21.15 -10.27 22.88
CA PRO A 582 20.84 -11.61 22.39
C PRO A 582 19.45 -12.07 22.84
N HIS A 583 18.50 -12.19 21.90
CA HIS A 583 17.37 -13.10 22.09
C HIS A 583 17.85 -14.56 21.93
N PRO A 584 17.21 -15.54 22.59
CA PRO A 584 17.57 -16.93 22.43
C PRO A 584 17.34 -17.40 20.99
N LEU A 585 18.33 -18.11 20.41
CA LEU A 585 18.30 -18.67 19.06
C LEU A 585 17.01 -19.44 18.76
N SER A 586 16.25 -19.05 17.75
CA SER A 586 15.06 -19.77 17.29
C SER A 586 15.39 -21.01 16.44
N ILE A 587 14.44 -21.94 16.31
CA ILE A 587 14.58 -23.13 15.45
C ILE A 587 14.83 -22.74 13.97
N SER A 588 14.22 -21.63 13.51
CA SER A 588 14.41 -21.11 12.16
C SER A 588 15.83 -20.59 11.94
N GLU A 589 16.39 -19.87 12.92
CA GLU A 589 17.77 -19.38 12.89
C GLU A 589 18.77 -20.53 12.90
N VAL A 590 18.54 -21.57 13.71
CA VAL A 590 19.38 -22.78 13.76
C VAL A 590 19.32 -23.56 12.43
N ARG A 591 18.16 -23.63 11.78
CA ARG A 591 18.04 -24.19 10.43
C ARG A 591 18.86 -23.40 9.42
N LYS A 592 18.79 -22.07 9.43
CA LYS A 592 19.60 -21.20 8.56
C LYS A 592 21.10 -21.35 8.85
N LEU A 593 21.47 -21.49 10.12
CA LEU A 593 22.85 -21.73 10.56
C LEU A 593 23.42 -23.01 9.95
N PHE A 594 22.73 -24.15 10.07
CA PHE A 594 23.17 -25.42 9.46
C PHE A 594 23.10 -25.41 7.92
N THR A 595 22.17 -24.66 7.32
CA THR A 595 22.14 -24.49 5.86
C THR A 595 23.35 -23.69 5.35
N SER A 596 23.87 -22.79 6.20
CA SER A 596 25.04 -21.95 5.91
C SER A 596 26.38 -22.65 6.25
N LEU A 597 26.37 -23.92 6.66
CA LEU A 597 27.52 -24.63 7.26
C LEU A 597 28.81 -24.58 6.42
N TYR A 598 28.70 -24.54 5.09
CA TYR A 598 29.85 -24.49 4.17
C TYR A 598 30.05 -23.11 3.52
N ARG A 599 29.42 -22.05 4.05
CA ARG A 599 29.48 -20.68 3.52
C ARG A 599 29.97 -19.71 4.62
N PRO A 600 31.30 -19.50 4.75
CA PRO A 600 31.87 -18.69 5.82
C PRO A 600 31.30 -17.27 5.91
N ALA A 601 31.01 -16.64 4.77
CA ALA A 601 30.42 -15.30 4.71
C ALA A 601 28.99 -15.24 5.32
N GLU A 602 28.21 -16.31 5.18
CA GLU A 602 26.86 -16.39 5.73
C GLU A 602 26.84 -16.80 7.21
N LEU A 603 27.95 -17.33 7.73
CA LEU A 603 28.09 -17.70 9.15
C LEU A 603 28.41 -16.50 10.05
N ILE A 604 28.99 -15.43 9.48
CA ILE A 604 29.35 -14.19 10.23
C ILE A 604 28.15 -13.63 11.00
N ARG A 605 26.95 -13.65 10.39
CA ARG A 605 25.72 -13.11 11.01
C ARG A 605 25.28 -13.85 12.29
N PHE A 606 25.78 -15.05 12.52
CA PHE A 606 25.44 -15.86 13.70
C PHE A 606 26.48 -15.77 14.82
N LEU A 607 27.67 -15.22 14.56
CA LEU A 607 28.71 -15.05 15.59
C LEU A 607 28.24 -14.27 16.83
N PRO A 608 27.39 -13.23 16.73
CA PRO A 608 26.91 -12.52 17.92
C PRO A 608 26.17 -13.39 18.95
N PHE A 609 25.63 -14.56 18.54
CA PHE A 609 24.98 -15.50 19.46
C PHE A 609 25.97 -16.39 20.23
N PHE A 610 27.25 -16.43 19.82
CA PHE A 610 28.27 -17.33 20.37
C PHE A 610 29.48 -16.55 20.88
N SER A 611 29.42 -16.09 22.13
CA SER A 611 30.47 -15.27 22.76
C SER A 611 31.87 -15.92 22.81
N ALA A 612 31.93 -17.25 22.77
CA ALA A 612 33.17 -18.02 22.77
C ALA A 612 33.86 -18.10 21.40
N MET A 613 33.20 -17.66 20.31
CA MET A 613 33.69 -17.81 18.95
C MET A 613 33.82 -16.43 18.30
N LYS A 614 35.01 -16.12 17.81
CA LYS A 614 35.32 -14.82 17.19
C LYS A 614 35.41 -14.91 15.68
N GLU A 615 35.64 -16.11 15.14
CA GLU A 615 35.72 -16.32 13.71
C GLU A 615 34.66 -17.30 13.18
N PRO A 616 34.14 -17.11 11.95
CA PRO A 616 33.20 -18.05 11.33
C PRO A 616 33.76 -19.46 11.20
N SER A 617 35.08 -19.57 11.07
CA SER A 617 35.81 -20.84 10.98
C SER A 617 35.73 -21.65 12.28
N GLU A 618 35.65 -21.00 13.44
CA GLU A 618 35.50 -21.63 14.75
C GLU A 618 34.07 -22.17 14.92
N LEU A 619 33.07 -21.36 14.55
CA LEU A 619 31.67 -21.75 14.57
C LEU A 619 31.38 -22.92 13.61
N GLN A 620 31.95 -22.89 12.40
CA GLN A 620 31.85 -23.99 11.45
C GLN A 620 32.43 -25.29 12.01
N LYS A 621 33.64 -25.24 12.57
CA LYS A 621 34.30 -26.42 13.16
C LYS A 621 33.49 -26.99 14.32
N TYR A 622 32.88 -26.12 15.13
CA TYR A 622 32.02 -26.52 16.24
C TYR A 622 30.75 -27.24 15.76
N LEU A 623 30.06 -26.68 14.76
CA LEU A 623 28.86 -27.31 14.20
C LEU A 623 29.18 -28.66 13.54
N LEU A 624 30.32 -28.75 12.84
CA LEU A 624 30.77 -30.01 12.25
C LEU A 624 31.13 -31.05 13.32
N SER A 625 31.80 -30.65 14.41
CA SER A 625 32.15 -31.57 15.49
C SER A 625 30.92 -32.13 16.20
N LEU A 626 29.89 -31.29 16.39
CA LEU A 626 28.60 -31.67 16.96
C LEU A 626 27.85 -32.69 16.09
N LEU A 627 28.04 -32.66 14.76
CA LEU A 627 27.47 -33.63 13.83
C LEU A 627 28.34 -34.89 13.63
N GLN A 628 29.60 -34.87 14.04
CA GLN A 628 30.57 -35.95 13.76
C GLN A 628 31.00 -36.76 14.99
N HIS A 629 31.01 -36.17 16.18
CA HIS A 629 31.52 -36.81 17.41
C HIS A 629 30.43 -37.04 18.45
N ASP A 630 30.61 -38.07 19.29
CA ASP A 630 29.68 -38.47 20.36
C ASP A 630 29.57 -37.48 21.54
N ALA A 631 30.36 -36.42 21.53
CA ALA A 631 30.69 -35.68 22.75
C ALA A 631 29.70 -34.59 23.18
N LEU A 632 28.60 -34.33 22.46
CA LEU A 632 27.79 -33.12 22.68
C LEU A 632 26.27 -33.38 22.57
N GLY A 633 25.67 -33.88 23.66
CA GLY A 633 24.25 -33.69 24.06
C GLY A 633 23.11 -34.11 23.12
N LEU A 634 23.37 -34.49 21.87
CA LEU A 634 22.39 -34.98 20.90
C LEU A 634 22.32 -36.50 20.89
N SER A 635 21.10 -37.02 20.71
CA SER A 635 20.90 -38.46 20.47
C SER A 635 21.55 -38.89 19.15
N GLU A 636 21.94 -40.17 19.08
CA GLU A 636 22.50 -40.77 17.86
C GLU A 636 21.56 -40.60 16.66
N GLN A 637 20.25 -40.74 16.90
CA GLN A 637 19.21 -40.55 15.89
C GLN A 637 19.11 -39.11 15.40
N ASP A 638 19.13 -38.11 16.30
CA ASP A 638 19.07 -36.70 15.91
C ASP A 638 20.33 -36.30 15.12
N ARG A 639 21.50 -36.78 15.55
CA ARG A 639 22.77 -36.51 14.87
C ARG A 639 22.80 -37.13 13.48
N LEU A 640 22.35 -38.37 13.33
CA LEU A 640 22.27 -39.05 12.04
C LEU A 640 21.40 -38.25 11.07
N ILE A 641 20.21 -37.82 11.52
CA ILE A 641 19.27 -37.05 10.70
C ILE A 641 19.88 -35.71 10.29
N LEU A 642 20.42 -34.94 11.24
CA LEU A 642 21.02 -33.64 10.94
C LEU A 642 22.23 -33.78 10.00
N LYS A 643 23.08 -34.79 10.19
CA LYS A 643 24.23 -35.08 9.33
C LYS A 643 23.79 -35.48 7.92
N CYS A 644 22.82 -36.38 7.77
CA CYS A 644 22.26 -36.75 6.47
C CYS A 644 21.66 -35.53 5.76
N THR A 645 21.01 -34.64 6.50
CA THR A 645 20.32 -33.46 5.96
C THR A 645 21.25 -32.34 5.52
N TYR A 646 22.26 -32.00 6.33
CA TYR A 646 23.08 -30.80 6.13
C TYR A 646 24.51 -31.08 5.65
N CYS A 647 25.03 -32.30 5.85
CA CYS A 647 26.38 -32.67 5.42
C CYS A 647 26.38 -33.60 4.21
N VAL A 648 25.52 -34.63 4.19
CA VAL A 648 25.54 -35.66 3.13
C VAL A 648 24.67 -35.26 1.94
N HIS A 649 23.44 -34.80 2.19
CA HIS A 649 22.45 -34.44 1.15
C HIS A 649 21.91 -33.01 1.31
N PRO A 650 22.77 -31.97 1.31
CA PRO A 650 22.34 -30.59 1.49
C PRO A 650 21.33 -30.20 0.38
N GLY A 651 20.12 -29.79 0.79
CA GLY A 651 19.04 -29.41 -0.13
C GLY A 651 18.28 -30.57 -0.77
N ASN A 652 18.60 -31.84 -0.46
CA ASN A 652 17.91 -33.02 -0.98
C ASN A 652 17.29 -33.87 0.14
N ALA A 653 16.12 -33.46 0.61
CA ALA A 653 15.39 -34.11 1.70
C ALA A 653 14.92 -35.55 1.36
N VAL A 654 14.74 -35.88 0.08
CA VAL A 654 14.30 -37.21 -0.36
C VAL A 654 15.45 -38.22 -0.22
N ALA A 655 16.65 -37.84 -0.66
CA ALA A 655 17.85 -38.65 -0.46
C ALA A 655 18.18 -38.79 1.04
N ALA A 656 18.08 -37.71 1.82
CA ALA A 656 18.28 -37.74 3.26
C ALA A 656 17.29 -38.67 4.00
N ALA A 657 16.01 -38.66 3.62
CA ALA A 657 15.00 -39.55 4.20
C ALA A 657 15.28 -41.03 3.88
N THR A 658 15.75 -41.31 2.66
CA THR A 658 16.11 -42.66 2.21
C THR A 658 17.30 -43.19 2.99
N ASP A 659 18.36 -42.40 3.14
CA ASP A 659 19.56 -42.76 3.93
C ASP A 659 19.26 -42.94 5.42
N CYS A 660 18.23 -42.25 5.93
CA CYS A 660 17.74 -42.44 7.30
C CYS A 660 16.80 -43.66 7.45
N ASN A 661 16.52 -44.43 6.39
CA ASN A 661 15.54 -45.52 6.36
C ASN A 661 14.14 -45.11 6.84
N MET A 662 13.67 -43.92 6.45
CA MET A 662 12.39 -43.35 6.89
C MET A 662 11.51 -42.96 5.70
N SER A 663 10.19 -43.06 5.89
CA SER A 663 9.24 -42.40 4.98
C SER A 663 9.36 -40.88 5.09
N ARG A 664 9.02 -40.15 4.03
CA ARG A 664 9.13 -38.67 3.97
C ARG A 664 8.42 -37.98 5.14
N ALA A 665 7.22 -38.42 5.49
CA ALA A 665 6.44 -37.86 6.61
C ALA A 665 7.05 -38.17 7.99
N THR A 666 7.69 -39.32 8.16
CA THR A 666 8.40 -39.68 9.40
C THR A 666 9.70 -38.89 9.51
N TYR A 667 10.47 -38.80 8.43
CA TYR A 667 11.70 -38.02 8.37
C TYR A 667 11.49 -36.56 8.76
N TYR A 668 10.49 -35.86 8.21
CA TYR A 668 10.25 -34.45 8.58
C TYR A 668 9.87 -34.25 10.05
N ARG A 669 9.12 -35.18 10.65
CA ARG A 669 8.79 -35.13 12.08
C ARG A 669 10.05 -35.29 12.94
N HIS A 670 10.90 -36.25 12.60
CA HIS A 670 12.16 -36.44 13.32
C HIS A 670 13.18 -35.32 13.07
N LEU A 671 13.23 -34.74 11.86
CA LEU A 671 14.08 -33.58 11.56
C LEU A 671 13.65 -32.35 12.37
N GLN A 672 12.35 -32.09 12.51
CA GLN A 672 11.85 -31.00 13.36
C GLN A 672 12.21 -31.23 14.83
N LYS A 673 12.10 -32.48 15.32
CA LYS A 673 12.51 -32.83 16.68
C LYS A 673 14.03 -32.67 16.87
N ALA A 674 14.84 -33.11 15.92
CA ALA A 674 16.29 -32.99 15.95
C ALA A 674 16.75 -31.53 15.94
N LEU A 675 16.11 -30.68 15.11
CA LEU A 675 16.34 -29.24 15.10
C LEU A 675 15.94 -28.60 16.44
N SER A 676 14.79 -28.97 17.01
CA SER A 676 14.39 -28.47 18.34
C SER A 676 15.42 -28.82 19.41
N ASN A 677 15.90 -30.06 19.43
CA ASN A 677 16.88 -30.54 20.40
C ASN A 677 18.23 -29.83 20.26
N VAL A 678 18.69 -29.63 19.02
CA VAL A 678 19.95 -28.92 18.77
C VAL A 678 19.82 -27.42 19.04
N THR A 679 18.64 -26.83 18.84
CA THR A 679 18.37 -25.45 19.22
C THR A 679 18.50 -25.26 20.73
N VAL A 680 17.92 -26.13 21.55
CA VAL A 680 18.06 -26.07 23.02
C VAL A 680 19.54 -26.20 23.42
N LEU A 681 20.29 -27.07 22.75
CA LEU A 681 21.72 -27.25 23.01
C LEU A 681 22.54 -26.00 22.64
N LEU A 682 22.29 -25.39 21.48
CA LEU A 682 22.97 -24.18 21.03
C LEU A 682 22.57 -22.95 21.85
N GLN A 683 21.31 -22.89 22.32
CA GLN A 683 20.86 -21.90 23.31
C GLN A 683 21.59 -22.05 24.64
N GLY A 684 21.98 -23.26 25.05
CA GLY A 684 22.78 -23.46 26.27
C GLY A 684 24.23 -22.96 26.17
N LEU A 685 24.74 -22.74 24.95
CA LEU A 685 26.05 -22.16 24.66
C LEU A 685 25.98 -20.65 24.38
N ALA A 686 24.80 -20.16 24.03
CA ALA A 686 24.48 -18.75 23.92
C ALA A 686 24.02 -18.23 25.30
N VAL A 687 24.88 -17.54 26.03
CA VAL A 687 24.45 -16.85 27.27
C VAL A 687 23.86 -15.47 26.87
N PRO A 688 22.79 -15.01 27.55
CA PRO A 688 22.01 -13.82 27.19
C PRO A 688 22.80 -12.53 26.97
#